data_AF-A0A370HN15-F1
#
_entry.id   AF-A0A370HN15-F1
#
_cell.length_a   1.000
_cell.length_b   1.000
_cell.length_c   1.000
_cell.angle_alpha   90.00
_cell.angle_beta   90.00
_cell.angle_gamma   90.00
#
_symmetry.space_group_name_H-M   'P 1'
#
loop_
_entity.id
_entity.type
_entity.pdbx_description
1 polymer ?
#
loop_
_entity_poly.entity_id
_entity_poly.type
_entity_poly.pdbx_seq_one_letter_code
_entity_poly.pdbx_strand_id
1 'polypeptide(L)'
;MATIVLTVAEFRAATIPFSTADDVVLADTSANIATLTGTEVQQLGALNVDSIDATDDLVVLSIPQLVNLGSVALTPADVVVFQATGADLATGTPADVADLAARNVDFIDASDDVLTYNFEQFSALGTVSFTASDTVTITATAAQVQGLTPADIAAMSTKNVDVLDPDATVTLTVAQAAAFAGSGISFPAADNVGVVDTGANLATLTDAQITSLIAKGVDAFDASDNAIRVSLAQFNAFGTTLAVDDAVTLSDAGANIAALTPDQLTALAGQGVVAIDVTDNALALSVAQLNALGVPLSAGDAVTLADTGQNIGGLSEAQIAALAGQSVVAIDATDNALTLTLGQLNSLGAVQLTASDQVSATASTADLLGLTSVQLDTLVAQGVDLLDSTDDVVALTVAQAQLITGKGLGFAAGDAVTLSDSGAALAALTPAQIADLAAKGVDVIDATDNALTLTAAQAASLAGSGTSAASGDTVTVVDTGAALGALTPAQLASLNGKGVDALNATDNVLALSVAQLKALGSVGLAVDDAVRLTDAGSTLASLSAGEISGLAARGVDILDAADNAVTLSLSQYQSLGALQIAAEDRVTINGTSASERIDGRANNEYLKGFGGNDRLNGNDGNDWLSGGTGKDILTGGRGADVFVFDTRPSKKSNFDTVRDFNVRDDSVYLDNAIFKKLGKGSEANPGKLNKAFFQIGERADDRNDYLIYNKKTGILYYDADGSGSAHQVEIAKLSKNLKLTYKDFFII
;
A
#
# COMPACT_ATOMS: atom_id res chain seq x y z
N MET A 1 -26.38 -24.51 -89.83
CA MET A 1 -25.85 -24.04 -88.55
C MET A 1 -26.98 -23.35 -87.81
N ALA A 2 -27.92 -24.16 -87.35
CA ALA A 2 -28.81 -23.79 -86.26
C ALA A 2 -28.22 -24.39 -84.97
N THR A 3 -28.31 -23.66 -83.86
CA THR A 3 -28.05 -24.23 -82.53
C THR A 3 -29.33 -24.93 -82.06
N ILE A 4 -29.25 -26.22 -81.75
CA ILE A 4 -30.38 -27.03 -81.30
C ILE A 4 -30.12 -27.43 -79.85
N VAL A 5 -31.01 -27.04 -78.94
CA VAL A 5 -30.93 -27.40 -77.52
C VAL A 5 -31.96 -28.49 -77.23
N LEU A 6 -31.53 -29.58 -76.60
CA LEU A 6 -32.35 -30.75 -76.27
C LEU A 6 -32.32 -31.03 -74.78
N THR A 7 -33.50 -31.27 -74.19
CA THR A 7 -33.59 -31.90 -72.87
C THR A 7 -33.34 -33.41 -72.97
N VAL A 8 -33.06 -34.10 -71.85
CA VAL A 8 -32.86 -35.56 -71.83
C VAL A 8 -34.10 -36.30 -72.35
N ALA A 9 -35.29 -35.78 -72.05
CA ALA A 9 -36.54 -36.33 -72.55
C ALA A 9 -36.68 -36.19 -74.07
N GLU A 10 -36.26 -35.06 -74.64
CA GLU A 10 -36.29 -34.82 -76.09
C GLU A 10 -35.24 -35.65 -76.82
N PHE A 11 -34.04 -35.80 -76.25
CA PHE A 11 -33.03 -36.72 -76.76
C PHE A 11 -33.56 -38.16 -76.84
N ARG A 12 -34.20 -38.67 -75.78
CA ARG A 12 -34.79 -40.02 -75.76
C ARG A 12 -35.88 -40.23 -76.82
N ALA A 13 -36.50 -39.15 -77.30
CA ALA A 13 -37.49 -39.18 -78.36
C ALA A 13 -36.89 -39.02 -79.78
N ALA A 14 -35.64 -38.58 -79.89
CA ALA A 14 -34.95 -38.40 -81.15
C ALA A 14 -34.57 -39.77 -81.77
N THR A 15 -34.91 -39.98 -83.04
CA THR A 15 -34.72 -41.27 -83.74
C THR A 15 -33.93 -41.15 -85.04
N ILE A 16 -33.56 -39.93 -85.43
CA ILE A 16 -32.77 -39.63 -86.63
C ILE A 16 -31.58 -38.75 -86.23
N PRO A 17 -30.38 -38.99 -86.80
CA PRO A 17 -29.21 -38.15 -86.51
C PRO A 17 -29.44 -36.70 -86.96
N PHE A 18 -28.97 -35.76 -86.15
CA PHE A 18 -28.93 -34.36 -86.52
C PHE A 18 -27.88 -34.11 -87.61
N SER A 19 -27.98 -32.98 -88.30
CA SER A 19 -27.01 -32.62 -89.33
C SER A 19 -25.65 -32.37 -88.70
N THR A 20 -24.57 -32.88 -89.29
CA THR A 20 -23.18 -32.61 -88.84
C THR A 20 -22.75 -31.15 -89.04
N ALA A 21 -23.64 -30.28 -89.53
CA ALA A 21 -23.42 -28.84 -89.68
C ALA A 21 -24.24 -28.01 -88.68
N ASP A 22 -25.06 -28.64 -87.84
CA ASP A 22 -25.76 -27.97 -86.75
C ASP A 22 -24.98 -28.19 -85.44
N ASP A 23 -25.19 -27.30 -84.48
CA ASP A 23 -24.52 -27.33 -83.17
C ASP A 23 -25.57 -27.78 -82.15
N VAL A 24 -25.48 -29.03 -81.72
CA VAL A 24 -26.53 -29.71 -80.95
C VAL A 24 -26.06 -29.90 -79.51
N VAL A 25 -26.75 -29.24 -78.59
CA VAL A 25 -26.43 -29.23 -77.15
C VAL A 25 -27.50 -29.98 -76.38
N LEU A 26 -27.12 -30.97 -75.59
CA LEU A 26 -27.98 -31.55 -74.57
C LEU A 26 -27.93 -30.65 -73.32
N ALA A 27 -29.00 -29.91 -73.07
CA ALA A 27 -29.12 -29.04 -71.89
C ALA A 27 -30.31 -29.44 -71.01
N ASP A 28 -30.00 -29.95 -69.82
CA ASP A 28 -30.96 -30.35 -68.79
C ASP A 28 -30.30 -30.20 -67.40
N THR A 29 -31.00 -30.53 -66.32
CA THR A 29 -30.40 -30.53 -64.97
C THR A 29 -29.45 -31.71 -64.79
N SER A 30 -28.44 -31.55 -63.93
CA SER A 30 -27.51 -32.58 -63.48
C SER A 30 -28.22 -33.89 -63.12
N ALA A 31 -29.32 -33.80 -62.38
CA ALA A 31 -30.13 -34.94 -61.97
C ALA A 31 -30.76 -35.70 -63.14
N ASN A 32 -31.21 -34.99 -64.18
CA ASN A 32 -31.79 -35.61 -65.38
C ASN A 32 -30.69 -36.21 -66.27
N ILE A 33 -29.58 -35.49 -66.46
CA ILE A 33 -28.40 -35.95 -67.22
C ILE A 33 -27.84 -37.23 -66.60
N ALA A 34 -27.73 -37.29 -65.27
CA ALA A 34 -27.27 -38.46 -64.54
C ALA A 34 -28.15 -39.71 -64.75
N THR A 35 -29.42 -39.56 -65.18
CA THR A 35 -30.30 -40.71 -65.49
C THR A 35 -29.98 -41.41 -66.82
N LEU A 36 -29.12 -40.83 -67.66
CA LEU A 36 -28.71 -41.47 -68.91
C LEU A 36 -27.92 -42.75 -68.63
N THR A 37 -28.29 -43.86 -69.23
CA THR A 37 -27.44 -45.07 -69.17
C THR A 37 -26.19 -44.88 -70.04
N GLY A 38 -25.12 -45.65 -69.78
CA GLY A 38 -23.91 -45.59 -70.63
C GLY A 38 -24.20 -45.80 -72.12
N THR A 39 -25.17 -46.67 -72.45
CA THR A 39 -25.63 -46.88 -73.84
C THR A 39 -26.33 -45.64 -74.41
N GLU A 40 -27.14 -44.95 -73.61
CA GLU A 40 -27.80 -43.70 -74.04
C GLU A 40 -26.76 -42.60 -74.28
N VAL A 41 -25.71 -42.52 -73.46
CA VAL A 41 -24.60 -41.59 -73.71
C VAL A 41 -23.86 -41.90 -75.02
N GLN A 42 -23.62 -43.18 -75.33
CA GLN A 42 -23.03 -43.57 -76.63
C GLN A 42 -23.91 -43.14 -77.83
N GLN A 43 -25.23 -43.16 -77.65
CA GLN A 43 -26.18 -42.75 -78.68
C GLN A 43 -26.18 -41.25 -78.95
N LEU A 44 -25.76 -40.41 -77.99
CA LEU A 44 -25.61 -38.96 -78.22
C LEU A 44 -24.68 -38.69 -79.41
N GLY A 45 -23.52 -39.33 -79.45
CA GLY A 45 -22.59 -39.22 -80.58
C GLY A 45 -23.16 -39.76 -81.89
N ALA A 46 -23.91 -40.87 -81.84
CA ALA A 46 -24.56 -41.44 -83.03
C ALA A 46 -25.67 -40.53 -83.61
N LEU A 47 -26.24 -39.65 -82.77
CA LEU A 47 -27.18 -38.63 -83.18
C LEU A 47 -26.52 -37.31 -83.59
N ASN A 48 -25.18 -37.22 -83.56
CA ASN A 48 -24.43 -35.97 -83.75
C ASN A 48 -24.82 -34.89 -82.72
N VAL A 49 -24.96 -35.27 -81.44
CA VAL A 49 -24.94 -34.30 -80.33
C VAL A 49 -23.50 -33.86 -80.13
N ASP A 50 -23.27 -32.55 -80.12
CA ASP A 50 -21.93 -31.97 -80.05
C ASP A 50 -21.48 -31.76 -78.60
N SER A 51 -22.37 -31.32 -77.71
CA SER A 51 -22.01 -31.10 -76.30
C SER A 51 -23.14 -31.37 -75.29
N ILE A 52 -22.74 -31.52 -74.02
CA ILE A 52 -23.61 -31.50 -72.85
C ILE A 52 -23.34 -30.18 -72.10
N ASP A 53 -24.41 -29.46 -71.73
CA ASP A 53 -24.38 -28.17 -71.04
C ASP A 53 -25.44 -28.18 -69.92
N ALA A 54 -25.04 -28.43 -68.68
CA ALA A 54 -25.98 -28.58 -67.58
C ALA A 54 -26.59 -27.24 -67.17
N THR A 55 -27.92 -27.19 -67.07
CA THR A 55 -28.63 -25.95 -66.72
C THR A 55 -28.43 -25.49 -65.26
N ASP A 56 -27.87 -26.36 -64.42
CA ASP A 56 -27.49 -26.10 -63.02
C ASP A 56 -25.96 -26.09 -62.83
N ASP A 57 -25.20 -25.91 -63.92
CA ASP A 57 -23.74 -25.80 -63.96
C ASP A 57 -22.99 -27.00 -63.34
N LEU A 58 -23.65 -28.16 -63.24
CA LEU A 58 -23.11 -29.39 -62.65
C LEU A 58 -23.40 -30.59 -63.55
N VAL A 59 -22.38 -31.38 -63.86
CA VAL A 59 -22.52 -32.63 -64.61
C VAL A 59 -21.93 -33.75 -63.78
N VAL A 60 -22.76 -34.72 -63.37
CA VAL A 60 -22.31 -35.90 -62.63
C VAL A 60 -22.37 -37.12 -63.54
N LEU A 61 -21.22 -37.75 -63.77
CA LEU A 61 -21.10 -38.89 -64.68
C LEU A 61 -20.48 -40.10 -63.97
N SER A 62 -21.14 -41.24 -64.11
CA SER A 62 -20.59 -42.55 -63.81
C SER A 62 -19.61 -43.02 -64.90
N ILE A 63 -18.82 -44.04 -64.58
CA ILE A 63 -17.84 -44.65 -65.49
C ILE A 63 -18.42 -45.03 -66.86
N PRO A 64 -19.56 -45.75 -66.95
CA PRO A 64 -20.12 -46.11 -68.25
C PRO A 64 -20.62 -44.90 -69.05
N GLN A 65 -21.03 -43.82 -68.38
CA GLN A 65 -21.42 -42.59 -69.06
C GLN A 65 -20.18 -41.90 -69.60
N LEU A 66 -19.16 -41.69 -68.76
CA LEU A 66 -17.92 -41.04 -69.18
C LEU A 66 -17.28 -41.82 -70.33
N VAL A 67 -16.95 -43.11 -70.18
CA VAL A 67 -16.29 -43.90 -71.25
C VAL A 67 -17.03 -43.83 -72.60
N ASN A 68 -18.36 -43.70 -72.58
CA ASN A 68 -19.18 -43.69 -73.78
C ASN A 68 -19.47 -42.31 -74.40
N LEU A 69 -19.02 -41.17 -73.84
CA LEU A 69 -19.27 -39.86 -74.48
C LEU A 69 -18.66 -39.75 -75.89
N GLY A 70 -17.59 -40.50 -76.18
CA GLY A 70 -16.92 -40.43 -77.49
C GLY A 70 -16.45 -39.02 -77.81
N SER A 71 -16.98 -38.41 -78.89
CA SER A 71 -16.65 -37.04 -79.30
C SER A 71 -17.56 -35.97 -78.71
N VAL A 72 -18.56 -36.34 -77.89
CA VAL A 72 -19.46 -35.37 -77.24
C VAL A 72 -18.67 -34.60 -76.20
N ALA A 73 -18.60 -33.28 -76.35
CA ALA A 73 -17.88 -32.40 -75.45
C ALA A 73 -18.69 -32.11 -74.17
N LEU A 74 -18.00 -31.94 -73.04
CA LEU A 74 -18.60 -31.34 -71.86
C LEU A 74 -18.33 -29.84 -71.89
N THR A 75 -19.32 -29.04 -71.54
CA THR A 75 -19.20 -27.58 -71.62
C THR A 75 -18.20 -27.09 -70.58
N PRO A 76 -17.17 -26.31 -70.95
CA PRO A 76 -16.12 -25.87 -70.02
C PRO A 76 -16.58 -24.99 -68.85
N ALA A 77 -17.83 -24.51 -68.88
CA ALA A 77 -18.41 -23.71 -67.81
C ALA A 77 -19.06 -24.56 -66.70
N ASP A 78 -19.42 -25.82 -67.01
CA ASP A 78 -19.97 -26.75 -66.04
C ASP A 78 -18.88 -27.30 -65.12
N VAL A 79 -19.23 -27.50 -63.85
CA VAL A 79 -18.43 -28.32 -62.94
C VAL A 79 -18.74 -29.78 -63.22
N VAL A 80 -17.75 -30.56 -63.65
CA VAL A 80 -17.92 -31.97 -63.98
C VAL A 80 -17.38 -32.84 -62.86
N VAL A 81 -18.25 -33.64 -62.26
CA VAL A 81 -17.93 -34.63 -61.22
C VAL A 81 -17.98 -36.03 -61.81
N PHE A 82 -16.86 -36.74 -61.73
CA PHE A 82 -16.74 -38.14 -62.10
C PHE A 82 -16.97 -39.03 -60.88
N GLN A 83 -18.08 -39.78 -60.89
CA GLN A 83 -18.38 -40.76 -59.86
C GLN A 83 -17.64 -42.07 -60.13
N ALA A 84 -16.84 -42.48 -59.15
CA ALA A 84 -16.08 -43.72 -59.16
C ALA A 84 -16.27 -44.52 -57.86
N THR A 85 -15.78 -45.75 -57.83
CA THR A 85 -15.55 -46.50 -56.59
C THR A 85 -14.04 -46.71 -56.39
N GLY A 86 -13.59 -46.93 -55.16
CA GLY A 86 -12.18 -47.26 -54.89
C GLY A 86 -11.66 -48.47 -55.69
N ALA A 87 -12.53 -49.43 -56.04
CA ALA A 87 -12.17 -50.60 -56.85
C ALA A 87 -12.03 -50.29 -58.35
N ASP A 88 -12.77 -49.30 -58.87
CA ASP A 88 -12.76 -48.96 -60.29
C ASP A 88 -11.45 -48.28 -60.70
N LEU A 89 -10.89 -47.44 -59.81
CA LEU A 89 -9.69 -46.64 -60.06
C LEU A 89 -8.38 -47.40 -59.83
N ALA A 90 -8.39 -48.43 -58.98
CA ALA A 90 -7.25 -49.32 -58.77
C ALA A 90 -6.83 -50.08 -60.04
N THR A 91 -7.69 -50.14 -61.07
CA THR A 91 -7.43 -50.85 -62.34
C THR A 91 -7.12 -49.91 -63.52
N GLY A 92 -7.28 -48.60 -63.34
CA GLY A 92 -7.01 -47.59 -64.38
C GLY A 92 -5.52 -47.33 -64.59
N THR A 93 -5.08 -47.19 -65.84
CA THR A 93 -3.71 -46.78 -66.15
C THR A 93 -3.55 -45.26 -65.98
N PRO A 94 -2.33 -44.72 -65.81
CA PRO A 94 -2.12 -43.27 -65.83
C PRO A 94 -2.68 -42.57 -67.08
N ALA A 95 -2.74 -43.28 -68.21
CA ALA A 95 -3.35 -42.75 -69.44
C ALA A 95 -4.87 -42.58 -69.31
N ASP A 96 -5.54 -43.50 -68.61
CA ASP A 96 -6.99 -43.41 -68.36
C ASP A 96 -7.31 -42.23 -67.43
N VAL A 97 -6.42 -41.93 -66.47
CA VAL A 97 -6.56 -40.77 -65.57
C VAL A 97 -6.32 -39.44 -66.30
N ALA A 98 -5.32 -39.38 -67.19
CA ALA A 98 -5.06 -38.19 -68.00
C ALA A 98 -6.21 -37.84 -68.95
N ASP A 99 -6.95 -38.85 -69.42
CA ASP A 99 -8.15 -38.66 -70.26
C ASP A 99 -9.25 -37.89 -69.52
N LEU A 100 -9.36 -38.00 -68.19
CA LEU A 100 -10.36 -37.27 -67.40
C LEU A 100 -10.21 -35.76 -67.57
N ALA A 101 -8.99 -35.24 -67.42
CA ALA A 101 -8.70 -33.82 -67.61
C ALA A 101 -8.93 -33.38 -69.07
N ALA A 102 -8.57 -34.22 -70.04
CA ALA A 102 -8.80 -33.96 -71.46
C ALA A 102 -10.30 -33.85 -71.81
N ARG A 103 -11.16 -34.41 -70.96
CA ARG A 103 -12.62 -34.42 -71.09
C ARG A 103 -13.32 -33.39 -70.21
N ASN A 104 -12.55 -32.46 -69.65
CA ASN A 104 -13.05 -31.39 -68.79
C ASN A 104 -13.71 -31.91 -67.51
N VAL A 105 -13.21 -33.02 -66.94
CA VAL A 105 -13.57 -33.43 -65.57
C VAL A 105 -12.87 -32.52 -64.57
N ASP A 106 -13.60 -32.03 -63.57
CA ASP A 106 -13.07 -31.18 -62.51
C ASP A 106 -12.80 -31.95 -61.21
N PHE A 107 -13.75 -32.80 -60.81
CA PHE A 107 -13.67 -33.55 -59.55
C PHE A 107 -13.87 -35.06 -59.75
N ILE A 108 -13.18 -35.85 -58.95
CA ILE A 108 -13.45 -37.28 -58.75
C ILE A 108 -14.09 -37.44 -57.38
N ASP A 109 -15.21 -38.17 -57.33
CA ASP A 109 -16.01 -38.40 -56.13
C ASP A 109 -16.23 -39.91 -55.94
N ALA A 110 -15.74 -40.46 -54.84
CA ALA A 110 -15.85 -41.88 -54.54
C ALA A 110 -17.15 -42.19 -53.81
N SER A 111 -17.93 -43.16 -54.32
CA SER A 111 -19.17 -43.56 -53.64
C SER A 111 -18.95 -44.25 -52.28
N ASP A 112 -17.73 -44.70 -52.00
CA ASP A 112 -17.28 -45.31 -50.76
C ASP A 112 -16.39 -44.39 -49.90
N ASP A 113 -16.29 -43.10 -50.26
CA ASP A 113 -15.49 -42.07 -49.59
C ASP A 113 -13.99 -42.43 -49.45
N VAL A 114 -13.47 -43.38 -50.25
CA VAL A 114 -12.08 -43.84 -50.16
C VAL A 114 -11.48 -43.98 -51.55
N LEU A 115 -10.34 -43.31 -51.74
CA LEU A 115 -9.56 -43.36 -52.98
C LEU A 115 -8.12 -43.77 -52.71
N THR A 116 -7.60 -44.69 -53.52
CA THR A 116 -6.19 -45.07 -53.49
C THR A 116 -5.61 -44.98 -54.89
N TYR A 117 -4.59 -44.13 -55.04
CA TYR A 117 -3.88 -43.91 -56.28
C TYR A 117 -2.39 -44.21 -56.08
N ASN A 118 -1.71 -44.66 -57.11
CA ASN A 118 -0.25 -44.61 -57.13
C ASN A 118 0.24 -43.23 -57.60
N PHE A 119 1.50 -42.93 -57.32
CA PHE A 119 2.11 -41.64 -57.64
C PHE A 119 2.03 -41.26 -59.13
N GLU A 120 2.12 -42.23 -60.05
CA GLU A 120 2.04 -41.99 -61.50
C GLU A 120 0.62 -41.63 -61.94
N GLN A 121 -0.39 -42.32 -61.40
CA GLN A 121 -1.79 -42.01 -61.65
C GLN A 121 -2.15 -40.62 -61.08
N PHE A 122 -1.68 -40.29 -59.87
CA PHE A 122 -1.89 -38.96 -59.29
C PHE A 122 -1.25 -37.85 -60.14
N SER A 123 -0.02 -38.07 -60.60
CA SER A 123 0.70 -37.11 -61.47
C SER A 123 -0.02 -36.87 -62.80
N ALA A 124 -0.82 -37.84 -63.27
CA ALA A 124 -1.58 -37.74 -64.51
C ALA A 124 -2.91 -36.95 -64.39
N LEU A 125 -3.37 -36.61 -63.18
CA LEU A 125 -4.65 -35.92 -62.95
C LEU A 125 -4.76 -34.54 -63.61
N GLY A 126 -3.63 -33.86 -63.86
CA GLY A 126 -3.64 -32.52 -64.45
C GLY A 126 -4.45 -31.54 -63.60
N THR A 127 -5.55 -31.00 -64.13
CA THR A 127 -6.45 -30.05 -63.44
C THR A 127 -7.46 -30.72 -62.51
N VAL A 128 -7.65 -32.04 -62.60
CA VAL A 128 -8.66 -32.80 -61.84
C VAL A 128 -8.30 -32.87 -60.36
N SER A 129 -9.26 -32.63 -59.46
CA SER A 129 -9.11 -32.72 -58.00
C SER A 129 -10.03 -33.79 -57.40
N PHE A 130 -9.84 -34.15 -56.13
CA PHE A 130 -10.74 -35.04 -55.42
C PHE A 130 -11.80 -34.25 -54.63
N THR A 131 -12.97 -34.81 -54.38
CA THR A 131 -13.96 -34.19 -53.49
C THR A 131 -13.45 -34.19 -52.05
N ALA A 132 -13.88 -33.20 -51.25
CA ALA A 132 -13.42 -33.04 -49.87
C ALA A 132 -14.06 -34.05 -48.88
N SER A 133 -15.03 -34.84 -49.33
CA SER A 133 -15.63 -35.94 -48.56
C SER A 133 -14.78 -37.20 -48.57
N ASP A 134 -13.95 -37.38 -49.60
CA ASP A 134 -13.15 -38.58 -49.79
C ASP A 134 -11.90 -38.55 -48.93
N THR A 135 -11.50 -39.72 -48.44
CA THR A 135 -10.15 -39.96 -47.91
C THR A 135 -9.26 -40.44 -49.04
N VAL A 136 -8.26 -39.64 -49.41
CA VAL A 136 -7.39 -39.92 -50.56
C VAL A 136 -6.00 -40.36 -50.10
N THR A 137 -5.64 -41.59 -50.45
CA THR A 137 -4.31 -42.17 -50.22
C THR A 137 -3.51 -42.24 -51.52
N ILE A 138 -2.31 -41.66 -51.51
CA ILE A 138 -1.34 -41.81 -52.60
C ILE A 138 -0.24 -42.78 -52.15
N THR A 139 -0.19 -43.95 -52.79
CA THR A 139 0.93 -44.87 -52.65
C THR A 139 2.12 -44.38 -53.48
N ALA A 140 3.27 -44.27 -52.84
CA ALA A 140 4.50 -43.76 -53.44
C ALA A 140 5.69 -44.63 -53.02
N THR A 141 6.80 -44.47 -53.70
CA THR A 141 8.09 -44.99 -53.22
C THR A 141 8.79 -43.93 -52.39
N ALA A 142 9.70 -44.33 -51.50
CA ALA A 142 10.52 -43.38 -50.74
C ALA A 142 11.23 -42.34 -51.63
N ALA A 143 11.74 -42.76 -52.80
CA ALA A 143 12.40 -41.85 -53.74
C ALA A 143 11.44 -40.82 -54.37
N GLN A 144 10.18 -41.18 -54.58
CA GLN A 144 9.15 -40.26 -55.08
C GLN A 144 8.81 -39.22 -54.00
N VAL A 145 8.61 -39.65 -52.76
CA VAL A 145 8.35 -38.73 -51.63
C VAL A 145 9.52 -37.77 -51.42
N GLN A 146 10.76 -38.28 -51.45
CA GLN A 146 11.98 -37.46 -51.31
C GLN A 146 12.20 -36.50 -52.49
N GLY A 147 11.67 -36.82 -53.67
CA GLY A 147 11.73 -35.97 -54.86
C GLY A 147 10.73 -34.82 -54.88
N LEU A 148 9.76 -34.80 -53.96
CA LEU A 148 8.73 -33.77 -53.90
C LEU A 148 9.32 -32.41 -53.51
N THR A 149 8.94 -31.37 -54.24
CA THR A 149 9.19 -29.98 -53.83
C THR A 149 8.07 -29.49 -52.90
N PRO A 150 8.29 -28.40 -52.14
CA PRO A 150 7.20 -27.75 -51.38
C PRO A 150 5.99 -27.37 -52.24
N ALA A 151 6.21 -27.05 -53.52
CA ALA A 151 5.13 -26.75 -54.47
C ALA A 151 4.31 -28.00 -54.84
N ASP A 152 4.96 -29.16 -54.96
CA ASP A 152 4.29 -30.42 -55.23
C ASP A 152 3.41 -30.83 -54.03
N ILE A 153 3.92 -30.69 -52.80
CA ILE A 153 3.17 -30.96 -51.57
C ILE A 153 1.95 -30.03 -51.44
N ALA A 154 2.12 -28.76 -51.74
CA ALA A 154 1.01 -27.80 -51.78
C ALA A 154 -0.03 -28.18 -52.85
N ALA A 155 0.42 -28.56 -54.04
CA ALA A 155 -0.46 -29.01 -55.12
C ALA A 155 -1.24 -30.28 -54.74
N MET A 156 -0.60 -31.25 -54.11
CA MET A 156 -1.25 -32.43 -53.52
C MET A 156 -2.32 -32.03 -52.51
N SER A 157 -2.00 -31.10 -51.61
CA SER A 157 -2.96 -30.62 -50.61
C SER A 157 -4.16 -29.91 -51.24
N THR A 158 -3.96 -29.12 -52.31
CA THR A 158 -5.08 -28.46 -53.01
C THR A 158 -5.97 -29.43 -53.78
N LYS A 159 -5.49 -30.64 -54.04
CA LYS A 159 -6.27 -31.72 -54.65
C LYS A 159 -6.99 -32.58 -53.61
N ASN A 160 -6.95 -32.24 -52.32
CA ASN A 160 -7.49 -33.02 -51.21
C ASN A 160 -6.81 -34.39 -51.03
N VAL A 161 -5.47 -34.44 -51.10
CA VAL A 161 -4.73 -35.63 -50.66
C VAL A 161 -4.61 -35.62 -49.13
N ASP A 162 -4.97 -36.72 -48.48
CA ASP A 162 -4.93 -36.88 -47.01
C ASP A 162 -3.77 -37.75 -46.54
N VAL A 163 -3.42 -38.79 -47.29
CA VAL A 163 -2.39 -39.77 -46.90
C VAL A 163 -1.38 -39.96 -48.02
N LEU A 164 -0.10 -39.89 -47.68
CA LEU A 164 1.00 -40.26 -48.55
C LEU A 164 1.70 -41.47 -47.94
N ASP A 165 1.60 -42.62 -48.62
CA ASP A 165 2.04 -43.92 -48.13
C ASP A 165 3.28 -44.39 -48.91
N PRO A 166 4.50 -44.21 -48.37
CA PRO A 166 5.73 -44.66 -48.99
C PRO A 166 6.02 -46.17 -48.84
N ASP A 167 5.35 -46.88 -47.93
CA ASP A 167 5.63 -48.26 -47.48
C ASP A 167 7.14 -48.51 -47.20
N ALA A 168 7.82 -47.50 -46.65
CA ALA A 168 9.28 -47.45 -46.54
C ALA A 168 9.78 -46.35 -45.59
N THR A 169 11.06 -46.42 -45.25
CA THR A 169 11.75 -45.31 -44.56
C THR A 169 11.97 -44.13 -45.50
N VAL A 170 11.56 -42.94 -45.06
CA VAL A 170 11.67 -41.69 -45.82
C VAL A 170 12.45 -40.65 -45.01
N THR A 171 13.27 -39.87 -45.70
CA THR A 171 13.98 -38.74 -45.11
C THR A 171 13.58 -37.45 -45.81
N LEU A 172 13.02 -36.51 -45.05
CA LEU A 172 12.57 -35.21 -45.54
C LEU A 172 13.61 -34.14 -45.22
N THR A 173 13.75 -33.16 -46.11
CA THR A 173 14.39 -31.87 -45.81
C THR A 173 13.47 -31.00 -44.96
N VAL A 174 14.00 -29.98 -44.28
CA VAL A 174 13.17 -29.05 -43.51
C VAL A 174 12.15 -28.31 -44.38
N ALA A 175 12.50 -27.99 -45.64
CA ALA A 175 11.58 -27.35 -46.57
C ALA A 175 10.36 -28.24 -46.91
N GLN A 176 10.60 -29.54 -47.11
CA GLN A 176 9.52 -30.52 -47.30
C GLN A 176 8.70 -30.68 -46.02
N ALA A 177 9.37 -30.85 -44.87
CA ALA A 177 8.72 -30.98 -43.58
C ALA A 177 7.82 -29.77 -43.28
N ALA A 178 8.29 -28.53 -43.51
CA ALA A 178 7.48 -27.33 -43.32
C ALA A 178 6.25 -27.30 -44.24
N ALA A 179 6.37 -27.79 -45.49
CA ALA A 179 5.24 -27.90 -46.42
C ALA A 179 4.23 -28.96 -45.97
N PHE A 180 4.69 -30.12 -45.48
CA PHE A 180 3.82 -31.14 -44.89
C PHE A 180 3.16 -30.66 -43.61
N ALA A 181 3.85 -29.90 -42.76
CA ALA A 181 3.27 -29.31 -41.57
C ALA A 181 2.07 -28.41 -41.90
N GLY A 182 2.15 -27.65 -43.00
CA GLY A 182 1.08 -26.78 -43.50
C GLY A 182 -0.01 -27.46 -44.34
N SER A 183 0.16 -28.72 -44.75
CA SER A 183 -0.80 -29.44 -45.61
C SER A 183 -1.83 -30.25 -44.79
N GLY A 184 -2.81 -30.85 -45.47
CA GLY A 184 -3.68 -31.88 -44.88
C GLY A 184 -3.08 -33.29 -44.87
N ILE A 185 -1.86 -33.45 -45.39
CA ILE A 185 -1.27 -34.75 -45.71
C ILE A 185 -0.59 -35.36 -44.48
N SER A 186 -0.83 -36.64 -44.24
CA SER A 186 -0.25 -37.47 -43.19
C SER A 186 0.46 -38.70 -43.74
N PHE A 187 1.32 -39.29 -42.92
CA PHE A 187 2.02 -40.55 -43.18
C PHE A 187 1.44 -41.66 -42.29
N PRO A 188 1.29 -42.89 -42.81
CA PRO A 188 0.90 -44.04 -42.00
C PRO A 188 1.89 -44.32 -40.86
N ALA A 189 1.38 -44.66 -39.67
CA ALA A 189 2.23 -44.97 -38.49
C ALA A 189 3.11 -46.23 -38.61
N ALA A 190 2.98 -46.99 -39.70
CA ALA A 190 3.83 -48.14 -39.99
C ALA A 190 5.13 -47.72 -40.72
N ASP A 191 5.14 -46.55 -41.34
CA ASP A 191 6.31 -45.98 -41.99
C ASP A 191 7.26 -45.35 -40.97
N ASN A 192 8.51 -45.17 -41.37
CA ASN A 192 9.50 -44.46 -40.57
C ASN A 192 9.90 -43.19 -41.32
N VAL A 193 9.34 -42.06 -40.91
CA VAL A 193 9.55 -40.78 -41.61
C VAL A 193 10.40 -39.87 -40.73
N GLY A 194 11.64 -39.61 -41.18
CA GLY A 194 12.57 -38.72 -40.51
C GLY A 194 12.72 -37.38 -41.23
N VAL A 195 13.06 -36.32 -40.50
CA VAL A 195 13.54 -35.05 -41.05
C VAL A 195 15.03 -34.95 -40.76
N VAL A 196 15.86 -34.92 -41.81
CA VAL A 196 17.32 -34.80 -41.67
C VAL A 196 17.78 -33.55 -42.43
N ASP A 197 18.38 -32.62 -41.70
CA ASP A 197 18.93 -31.38 -42.25
C ASP A 197 20.02 -30.84 -41.30
N THR A 198 20.66 -29.72 -41.60
CA THR A 198 21.54 -29.06 -40.62
C THR A 198 20.73 -28.62 -39.40
N GLY A 199 21.30 -28.62 -38.21
CA GLY A 199 20.61 -28.17 -37.00
C GLY A 199 20.13 -26.72 -37.10
N ALA A 200 20.84 -25.88 -37.84
CA ALA A 200 20.40 -24.52 -38.17
C ALA A 200 19.09 -24.49 -38.96
N ASN A 201 18.92 -25.40 -39.93
CA ASN A 201 17.68 -25.52 -40.68
C ASN A 201 16.58 -26.14 -39.81
N LEU A 202 16.85 -27.21 -39.05
CA LEU A 202 15.87 -27.83 -38.15
C LEU A 202 15.30 -26.82 -37.15
N ALA A 203 16.15 -25.96 -36.60
CA ALA A 203 15.76 -24.90 -35.68
C ALA A 203 14.82 -23.83 -36.30
N THR A 204 14.65 -23.80 -37.62
CA THR A 204 13.67 -22.90 -38.28
C THR A 204 12.24 -23.40 -38.19
N LEU A 205 12.01 -24.67 -37.86
CA LEU A 205 10.68 -25.22 -37.64
C LEU A 205 10.10 -24.65 -36.34
N THR A 206 8.86 -24.18 -36.39
CA THR A 206 8.16 -23.75 -35.17
C THR A 206 7.77 -24.96 -34.32
N ASP A 207 7.57 -24.74 -33.03
CA ASP A 207 7.00 -25.73 -32.10
C ASP A 207 5.65 -26.29 -32.60
N ALA A 208 4.81 -25.45 -33.20
CA ALA A 208 3.56 -25.87 -33.84
C ALA A 208 3.79 -26.76 -35.08
N GLN A 209 4.80 -26.45 -35.90
CA GLN A 209 5.16 -27.28 -37.05
C GLN A 209 5.71 -28.63 -36.61
N ILE A 210 6.60 -28.67 -35.62
CA ILE A 210 7.16 -29.90 -35.05
C ILE A 210 6.03 -30.78 -34.50
N THR A 211 5.14 -30.21 -33.67
CA THR A 211 3.99 -30.93 -33.12
C THR A 211 3.06 -31.45 -34.21
N SER A 212 2.78 -30.64 -35.24
CA SER A 212 1.96 -31.06 -36.38
C SER A 212 2.60 -32.19 -37.17
N LEU A 213 3.93 -32.17 -37.35
CA LEU A 213 4.65 -33.19 -38.10
C LEU A 213 4.63 -34.52 -37.36
N ILE A 214 4.88 -34.50 -36.05
CA ILE A 214 4.78 -35.70 -35.20
C ILE A 214 3.36 -36.27 -35.25
N ALA A 215 2.34 -35.42 -35.16
CA ALA A 215 0.94 -35.86 -35.29
C ALA A 215 0.59 -36.43 -36.68
N LYS A 216 1.38 -36.07 -37.71
CA LYS A 216 1.26 -36.56 -39.09
C LYS A 216 2.15 -37.77 -39.38
N GLY A 217 2.77 -38.39 -38.39
CA GLY A 217 3.58 -39.59 -38.56
C GLY A 217 5.04 -39.35 -38.92
N VAL A 218 5.61 -38.18 -38.55
CA VAL A 218 7.07 -37.97 -38.54
C VAL A 218 7.63 -38.46 -37.21
N ASP A 219 8.57 -39.40 -37.27
CA ASP A 219 9.06 -40.16 -36.10
C ASP A 219 10.43 -39.67 -35.58
N ALA A 220 11.21 -39.01 -36.44
CA ALA A 220 12.58 -38.61 -36.12
C ALA A 220 12.95 -37.24 -36.68
N PHE A 221 13.71 -36.47 -35.91
CA PHE A 221 14.40 -35.25 -36.34
C PHE A 221 15.87 -35.40 -35.99
N ASP A 222 16.75 -35.21 -36.97
CA ASP A 222 18.17 -35.52 -36.85
C ASP A 222 19.00 -34.42 -37.51
N ALA A 223 19.82 -33.73 -36.72
CA ALA A 223 20.73 -32.72 -37.21
C ALA A 223 21.95 -33.37 -37.86
N SER A 224 22.07 -33.27 -39.19
CA SER A 224 23.18 -33.83 -39.96
C SER A 224 24.59 -33.33 -39.56
N ASP A 225 24.68 -32.23 -38.82
CA ASP A 225 25.90 -31.68 -38.21
C ASP A 225 26.07 -32.04 -36.71
N ASN A 226 25.22 -32.93 -36.20
CA ASN A 226 25.13 -33.44 -34.82
C ASN A 226 25.05 -32.34 -33.76
N ALA A 227 24.51 -31.17 -34.12
CA ALA A 227 24.43 -30.02 -33.25
C ALA A 227 23.18 -29.19 -33.58
N ILE A 228 22.38 -28.90 -32.58
CA ILE A 228 21.14 -28.14 -32.77
C ILE A 228 20.97 -27.10 -31.66
N ARG A 229 20.53 -25.90 -32.04
CA ARG A 229 20.25 -24.79 -31.13
C ARG A 229 18.77 -24.43 -31.20
N VAL A 230 18.04 -24.64 -30.11
CA VAL A 230 16.57 -24.55 -30.08
C VAL A 230 16.08 -23.89 -28.80
N SER A 231 14.90 -23.26 -28.86
CA SER A 231 14.19 -22.82 -27.66
C SER A 231 13.74 -23.99 -26.80
N LEU A 232 13.42 -23.73 -25.52
CA LEU A 232 12.88 -24.75 -24.63
C LEU A 232 11.53 -25.30 -25.14
N ALA A 233 10.71 -24.44 -25.76
CA ALA A 233 9.45 -24.84 -26.39
C ALA A 233 9.67 -25.81 -27.56
N GLN A 234 10.62 -25.52 -28.45
CA GLN A 234 10.98 -26.40 -29.55
C GLN A 234 11.57 -27.72 -29.06
N PHE A 235 12.48 -27.68 -28.08
CA PHE A 235 13.05 -28.88 -27.48
C PHE A 235 11.98 -29.80 -26.89
N ASN A 236 11.03 -29.23 -26.15
CA ASN A 236 9.88 -29.98 -25.63
C ASN A 236 8.95 -30.50 -26.74
N ALA A 237 8.79 -29.75 -27.84
CA ALA A 237 8.00 -30.19 -28.98
C ALA A 237 8.63 -31.37 -29.73
N PHE A 238 9.96 -31.37 -29.88
CA PHE A 238 10.68 -32.54 -30.41
C PHE A 238 10.55 -33.74 -29.46
N GLY A 239 10.66 -33.52 -28.14
CA GLY A 239 10.54 -34.58 -27.15
C GLY A 239 11.52 -35.73 -27.43
N THR A 240 11.02 -36.97 -27.50
CA THR A 240 11.85 -38.15 -27.77
C THR A 240 12.14 -38.40 -29.25
N THR A 241 11.62 -37.56 -30.15
CA THR A 241 11.83 -37.70 -31.60
C THR A 241 13.12 -37.02 -32.08
N LEU A 242 13.75 -36.19 -31.25
CA LEU A 242 15.08 -35.65 -31.55
C LEU A 242 16.13 -36.76 -31.42
N ALA A 243 17.06 -36.83 -32.38
CA ALA A 243 18.15 -37.79 -32.35
C ALA A 243 19.00 -37.65 -31.09
N VAL A 244 19.29 -38.77 -30.43
CA VAL A 244 19.95 -38.79 -29.12
C VAL A 244 21.45 -38.48 -29.17
N ASP A 245 22.05 -38.50 -30.36
CA ASP A 245 23.44 -38.14 -30.62
C ASP A 245 23.64 -36.67 -31.00
N ASP A 246 22.55 -35.90 -31.16
CA ASP A 246 22.60 -34.46 -31.36
C ASP A 246 23.02 -33.72 -30.08
N ALA A 247 24.05 -32.87 -30.21
CA ALA A 247 24.44 -31.96 -29.14
C ALA A 247 23.47 -30.77 -29.09
N VAL A 248 22.56 -30.77 -28.11
CA VAL A 248 21.54 -29.74 -27.98
C VAL A 248 22.06 -28.55 -27.17
N THR A 249 21.97 -27.35 -27.75
CA THR A 249 22.09 -26.07 -27.03
C THR A 249 20.70 -25.48 -26.84
N LEU A 250 20.23 -25.39 -25.60
CA LEU A 250 18.99 -24.69 -25.30
C LEU A 250 19.23 -23.19 -25.35
N SER A 251 18.54 -22.48 -26.22
CA SER A 251 18.64 -21.04 -26.37
C SER A 251 17.28 -20.38 -26.17
N ASP A 252 17.07 -19.81 -24.99
CA ASP A 252 15.79 -19.22 -24.61
C ASP A 252 16.00 -18.01 -23.67
N ALA A 253 14.94 -17.26 -23.39
CA ALA A 253 14.98 -16.20 -22.39
C ALA A 253 15.20 -16.81 -20.98
N GLY A 254 15.93 -16.12 -20.12
CA GLY A 254 16.26 -16.63 -18.79
C GLY A 254 15.03 -16.94 -17.95
N ALA A 255 13.93 -16.19 -18.14
CA ALA A 255 12.65 -16.47 -17.49
C ALA A 255 12.08 -17.86 -17.83
N ASN A 256 12.25 -18.32 -19.08
CA ASN A 256 11.76 -19.64 -19.50
C ASN A 256 12.62 -20.76 -18.91
N ILE A 257 13.94 -20.56 -18.84
CA ILE A 257 14.87 -21.51 -18.20
C ILE A 257 14.63 -21.56 -16.67
N ALA A 258 14.45 -20.40 -16.04
CA ALA A 258 14.18 -20.27 -14.61
C ALA A 258 12.82 -20.87 -14.18
N ALA A 259 11.88 -21.07 -15.12
CA ALA A 259 10.61 -21.73 -14.86
C ALA A 259 10.74 -23.26 -14.67
N LEU A 260 11.89 -23.85 -15.04
CA LEU A 260 12.15 -25.28 -14.86
C LEU A 260 12.34 -25.64 -13.39
N THR A 261 11.78 -26.76 -12.96
CA THR A 261 12.02 -27.31 -11.63
C THR A 261 13.45 -27.86 -11.50
N PRO A 262 13.99 -28.01 -10.28
CA PRO A 262 15.29 -28.67 -10.08
C PRO A 262 15.40 -30.05 -10.73
N ASP A 263 14.32 -30.84 -10.70
CA ASP A 263 14.28 -32.16 -11.35
C ASP A 263 14.37 -32.06 -12.89
N GLN A 264 13.70 -31.06 -13.47
CA GLN A 264 13.77 -30.81 -14.91
C GLN A 264 15.18 -30.36 -15.33
N LEU A 265 15.80 -29.45 -14.58
CA LEU A 265 17.18 -29.00 -14.83
C LEU A 265 18.18 -30.16 -14.76
N THR A 266 18.04 -31.03 -13.76
CA THR A 266 18.89 -32.22 -13.60
C THR A 266 18.74 -33.18 -14.79
N ALA A 267 17.52 -33.30 -15.33
CA ALA A 267 17.23 -34.21 -16.43
C ALA A 267 17.79 -33.74 -17.79
N LEU A 268 18.04 -32.44 -17.99
CA LEU A 268 18.47 -31.87 -19.27
C LEU A 268 19.72 -32.56 -19.84
N ALA A 269 20.76 -32.77 -19.01
CA ALA A 269 21.99 -33.43 -19.44
C ALA A 269 21.74 -34.87 -19.94
N GLY A 270 20.78 -35.58 -19.33
CA GLY A 270 20.37 -36.92 -19.77
C GLY A 270 19.55 -36.94 -21.06
N GLN A 271 19.08 -35.78 -21.51
CA GLN A 271 18.28 -35.60 -22.73
C GLN A 271 19.10 -34.99 -23.88
N GLY A 272 20.43 -35.04 -23.80
CA GLY A 272 21.32 -34.55 -24.87
C GLY A 272 21.64 -33.06 -24.82
N VAL A 273 21.14 -32.32 -23.82
CA VAL A 273 21.47 -30.90 -23.64
C VAL A 273 22.89 -30.76 -23.09
N VAL A 274 23.76 -30.13 -23.89
CA VAL A 274 25.18 -29.93 -23.56
C VAL A 274 25.51 -28.50 -23.12
N ALA A 275 24.65 -27.54 -23.45
CA ALA A 275 24.80 -26.14 -23.06
C ALA A 275 23.44 -25.44 -22.98
N ILE A 276 23.36 -24.43 -22.12
CA ILE A 276 22.27 -23.45 -22.09
C ILE A 276 22.86 -22.10 -22.51
N ASP A 277 22.17 -21.38 -23.39
CA ASP A 277 22.49 -20.03 -23.82
C ASP A 277 21.30 -19.13 -23.51
N VAL A 278 21.48 -18.29 -22.50
CA VAL A 278 20.41 -17.43 -22.00
C VAL A 278 20.36 -16.17 -22.87
N THR A 279 19.34 -16.06 -23.72
CA THR A 279 19.32 -15.06 -24.80
C THR A 279 19.30 -13.60 -24.33
N ASP A 280 18.80 -13.34 -23.12
CA ASP A 280 18.83 -12.04 -22.45
C ASP A 280 20.05 -11.89 -21.50
N ASN A 281 20.95 -12.87 -21.47
CA ASN A 281 22.13 -12.99 -20.61
C ASN A 281 21.84 -12.86 -19.11
N ALA A 282 20.59 -13.05 -18.69
CA ALA A 282 20.15 -12.84 -17.32
C ALA A 282 19.32 -14.03 -16.84
N LEU A 283 19.86 -14.82 -15.92
CA LEU A 283 19.21 -16.01 -15.39
C LEU A 283 19.03 -15.90 -13.88
N ALA A 284 17.79 -15.86 -13.41
CA ALA A 284 17.48 -15.89 -11.98
C ALA A 284 17.19 -17.34 -11.54
N LEU A 285 17.99 -17.88 -10.60
CA LEU A 285 17.81 -19.25 -10.08
C LEU A 285 17.70 -19.24 -8.57
N SER A 286 16.83 -20.08 -8.02
CA SER A 286 16.86 -20.43 -6.59
C SER A 286 18.11 -21.24 -6.23
N VAL A 287 18.42 -21.35 -4.94
CA VAL A 287 19.53 -22.19 -4.45
C VAL A 287 19.36 -23.65 -4.91
N ALA A 288 18.14 -24.17 -4.89
CA ALA A 288 17.84 -25.52 -5.34
C ALA A 288 18.06 -25.70 -6.85
N GLN A 289 17.66 -24.72 -7.66
CA GLN A 289 17.85 -24.76 -9.11
C GLN A 289 19.33 -24.62 -9.50
N LEU A 290 20.07 -23.71 -8.86
CA LEU A 290 21.51 -23.54 -9.12
C LEU A 290 22.28 -24.84 -8.83
N ASN A 291 21.97 -25.50 -7.71
CA ASN A 291 22.57 -26.80 -7.37
C ASN A 291 22.18 -27.93 -8.36
N ALA A 292 21.03 -27.81 -9.01
CA ALA A 292 20.54 -28.75 -10.01
C ALA A 292 21.02 -28.42 -11.44
N LEU A 293 21.70 -27.29 -11.64
CA LEU A 293 22.22 -26.86 -12.93
C LEU A 293 23.41 -27.75 -13.33
N GLY A 294 23.11 -28.92 -13.90
CA GLY A 294 24.09 -29.92 -14.34
C GLY A 294 24.66 -29.67 -15.73
N VAL A 295 24.21 -28.62 -16.41
CA VAL A 295 24.59 -28.25 -17.78
C VAL A 295 25.29 -26.88 -17.73
N PRO A 296 26.43 -26.69 -18.44
CA PRO A 296 27.12 -25.41 -18.44
C PRO A 296 26.31 -24.31 -19.14
N LEU A 297 26.41 -23.09 -18.60
CA LEU A 297 25.90 -21.87 -19.26
C LEU A 297 26.91 -21.36 -20.30
N SER A 298 26.41 -20.59 -21.25
CA SER A 298 27.24 -19.99 -22.29
C SER A 298 28.05 -18.81 -21.74
N ALA A 299 29.17 -18.52 -22.38
CA ALA A 299 30.04 -17.42 -21.92
C ALA A 299 29.31 -16.08 -22.06
N GLY A 300 29.15 -15.37 -20.95
CA GLY A 300 28.44 -14.08 -20.89
C GLY A 300 27.11 -14.14 -20.13
N ASP A 301 26.56 -15.33 -19.93
CA ASP A 301 25.34 -15.52 -19.15
C ASP A 301 25.61 -15.21 -17.67
N ALA A 302 24.86 -14.26 -17.11
CA ALA A 302 24.97 -13.85 -15.72
C ALA A 302 23.83 -14.48 -14.90
N VAL A 303 24.20 -15.07 -13.76
CA VAL A 303 23.22 -15.65 -12.83
C VAL A 303 22.97 -14.70 -11.66
N THR A 304 21.70 -14.46 -11.35
CA THR A 304 21.25 -13.92 -10.07
C THR A 304 20.73 -15.08 -9.22
N LEU A 305 21.31 -15.28 -8.03
CA LEU A 305 20.80 -16.24 -7.06
C LEU A 305 19.59 -15.62 -6.36
N ALA A 306 18.39 -16.01 -6.77
CA ALA A 306 17.11 -15.47 -6.29
C ALA A 306 16.33 -16.51 -5.49
N ASP A 307 16.36 -16.40 -4.16
CA ASP A 307 15.69 -17.32 -3.23
C ASP A 307 15.29 -16.57 -1.95
N THR A 308 14.69 -17.23 -0.96
CA THR A 308 14.45 -16.58 0.35
C THR A 308 15.77 -16.31 1.06
N GLY A 309 15.84 -15.24 1.86
CA GLY A 309 17.02 -14.95 2.66
C GLY A 309 17.42 -16.08 3.59
N GLN A 310 16.45 -16.86 4.07
CA GLN A 310 16.70 -18.09 4.84
C GLN A 310 17.49 -19.14 4.04
N ASN A 311 17.09 -19.41 2.80
CA ASN A 311 17.75 -20.42 1.96
C ASN A 311 19.16 -19.97 1.56
N ILE A 312 19.32 -18.69 1.24
CA ILE A 312 20.62 -18.10 0.88
C ILE A 312 21.54 -18.05 2.10
N GLY A 313 21.07 -17.54 3.24
CA GLY A 313 21.82 -17.49 4.49
C GLY A 313 22.17 -18.87 5.06
N GLY A 314 21.44 -19.91 4.66
CA GLY A 314 21.74 -21.32 4.96
C GLY A 314 22.94 -21.90 4.20
N LEU A 315 23.48 -21.22 3.18
CA LEU A 315 24.67 -21.66 2.44
C LEU A 315 25.92 -21.57 3.31
N SER A 316 26.79 -22.57 3.27
CA SER A 316 28.10 -22.46 3.95
C SER A 316 29.00 -21.39 3.31
N GLU A 317 29.99 -20.89 4.05
CA GLU A 317 31.00 -19.94 3.53
C GLU A 317 31.69 -20.47 2.25
N ALA A 318 31.98 -21.78 2.21
CA ALA A 318 32.57 -22.42 1.04
C ALA A 318 31.62 -22.43 -0.18
N GLN A 319 30.31 -22.55 0.04
CA GLN A 319 29.32 -22.47 -1.03
C GLN A 319 29.19 -21.03 -1.55
N ILE A 320 29.16 -20.04 -0.65
CA ILE A 320 29.16 -18.61 -1.03
C ILE A 320 30.42 -18.28 -1.85
N ALA A 321 31.60 -18.71 -1.41
CA ALA A 321 32.86 -18.50 -2.13
C ALA A 321 32.88 -19.14 -3.54
N ALA A 322 32.10 -20.20 -3.76
CA ALA A 322 32.02 -20.90 -5.04
C ALA A 322 31.00 -20.28 -6.02
N LEU A 323 30.14 -19.35 -5.58
CA LEU A 323 29.06 -18.78 -6.41
C LEU A 323 29.60 -18.07 -7.66
N ALA A 324 30.67 -17.26 -7.53
CA ALA A 324 31.28 -16.57 -8.67
C ALA A 324 31.80 -17.54 -9.74
N GLY A 325 32.22 -18.76 -9.35
CA GLY A 325 32.64 -19.81 -10.28
C GLY A 325 31.49 -20.48 -11.03
N GLN A 326 30.25 -20.25 -10.59
CA GLN A 326 29.00 -20.73 -11.20
C GLN A 326 28.29 -19.62 -11.98
N SER A 327 29.04 -18.60 -12.42
CA SER A 327 28.53 -17.41 -13.12
C SER A 327 27.54 -16.55 -12.32
N VAL A 328 27.44 -16.76 -11.00
CA VAL A 328 26.62 -15.92 -10.13
C VAL A 328 27.30 -14.57 -9.96
N VAL A 329 26.61 -13.51 -10.34
CA VAL A 329 27.10 -12.12 -10.22
C VAL A 329 26.36 -11.34 -9.14
N ALA A 330 25.15 -11.76 -8.80
CA ALA A 330 24.29 -11.11 -7.82
C ALA A 330 23.52 -12.13 -6.95
N ILE A 331 23.21 -11.72 -5.73
CA ILE A 331 22.33 -12.42 -4.79
C ILE A 331 21.14 -11.51 -4.51
N ASP A 332 19.94 -12.05 -4.65
CA ASP A 332 18.67 -11.35 -4.47
C ASP A 332 17.78 -12.13 -3.50
N ALA A 333 17.58 -11.61 -2.30
CA ALA A 333 16.68 -12.22 -1.33
C ALA A 333 15.23 -11.84 -1.66
N THR A 334 14.46 -12.80 -2.13
CA THR A 334 13.07 -12.58 -2.61
C THR A 334 12.09 -12.06 -1.54
N ASP A 335 12.43 -12.21 -0.26
CA ASP A 335 11.73 -11.67 0.91
C ASP A 335 12.28 -10.29 1.36
N ASN A 336 13.23 -9.71 0.61
CA ASN A 336 13.94 -8.46 0.86
C ASN A 336 14.68 -8.40 2.21
N ALA A 337 15.01 -9.56 2.79
CA ALA A 337 15.73 -9.66 4.05
C ALA A 337 16.80 -10.74 3.93
N LEU A 338 18.06 -10.38 4.12
CA LEU A 338 19.18 -11.30 3.98
C LEU A 338 20.10 -11.23 5.19
N THR A 339 20.15 -12.29 5.99
CA THR A 339 21.12 -12.40 7.09
C THR A 339 22.29 -13.29 6.66
N LEU A 340 23.50 -12.74 6.73
CA LEU A 340 24.75 -13.45 6.46
C LEU A 340 25.71 -13.30 7.63
N THR A 341 26.47 -14.35 7.94
CA THR A 341 27.57 -14.27 8.90
C THR A 341 28.69 -13.37 8.36
N LEU A 342 29.50 -12.80 9.24
CA LEU A 342 30.70 -12.07 8.81
C LEU A 342 31.63 -12.91 7.92
N GLY A 343 31.71 -14.23 8.14
CA GLY A 343 32.49 -15.14 7.31
C GLY A 343 31.91 -15.32 5.90
N GLN A 344 30.58 -15.43 5.77
CA GLN A 344 29.91 -15.48 4.48
C GLN A 344 30.10 -14.17 3.70
N LEU A 345 29.94 -13.01 4.36
CA LEU A 345 30.16 -11.69 3.76
C LEU A 345 31.60 -11.53 3.26
N ASN A 346 32.59 -11.97 4.03
CA ASN A 346 34.00 -11.98 3.61
C ASN A 346 34.26 -12.92 2.42
N SER A 347 33.38 -13.91 2.18
CA SER A 347 33.50 -14.90 1.12
C SER A 347 32.80 -14.53 -0.19
N LEU A 348 32.02 -13.43 -0.23
CA LEU A 348 31.28 -13.00 -1.42
C LEU A 348 32.16 -12.72 -2.65
N GLY A 349 33.39 -12.23 -2.43
CA GLY A 349 34.29 -11.88 -3.52
C GLY A 349 33.72 -10.80 -4.44
N ALA A 350 33.46 -11.14 -5.70
CA ALA A 350 32.90 -10.22 -6.69
C ALA A 350 31.35 -10.26 -6.76
N VAL A 351 30.71 -11.21 -6.09
CA VAL A 351 29.25 -11.34 -6.06
C VAL A 351 28.65 -10.16 -5.30
N GLN A 352 27.70 -9.46 -5.92
CA GLN A 352 27.03 -8.30 -5.32
C GLN A 352 25.74 -8.72 -4.61
N LEU A 353 25.37 -7.99 -3.55
CA LEU A 353 24.05 -8.13 -2.93
C LEU A 353 23.09 -7.11 -3.57
N THR A 354 21.82 -7.48 -3.73
CA THR A 354 20.82 -6.56 -4.28
C THR A 354 20.55 -5.40 -3.32
N ALA A 355 20.61 -4.16 -3.82
CA ALA A 355 20.50 -2.95 -3.00
C ALA A 355 19.10 -2.67 -2.42
N SER A 356 18.06 -3.39 -2.85
CA SER A 356 16.72 -3.32 -2.26
C SER A 356 16.54 -4.21 -1.04
N ASP A 357 17.44 -5.17 -0.84
CA ASP A 357 17.38 -6.07 0.30
C ASP A 357 17.89 -5.36 1.54
N GLN A 358 17.25 -5.59 2.68
CA GLN A 358 17.83 -5.26 3.97
C GLN A 358 18.82 -6.37 4.35
N VAL A 359 20.11 -6.04 4.40
CA VAL A 359 21.16 -7.01 4.68
C VAL A 359 21.64 -6.87 6.13
N SER A 360 21.58 -7.97 6.87
CA SER A 360 22.07 -8.09 8.25
C SER A 360 23.36 -8.90 8.30
N ALA A 361 24.39 -8.33 8.93
CA ALA A 361 25.63 -9.04 9.26
C ALA A 361 25.52 -9.63 10.67
N THR A 362 25.55 -10.97 10.78
CA THR A 362 25.44 -11.66 12.06
C THR A 362 26.78 -12.19 12.61
N ALA A 363 27.03 -11.95 13.90
CA ALA A 363 28.15 -12.50 14.66
C ALA A 363 27.92 -12.29 16.17
N SER A 364 28.85 -12.75 17.02
CA SER A 364 28.79 -12.46 18.47
C SER A 364 28.91 -10.95 18.73
N THR A 365 28.40 -10.47 19.88
CA THR A 365 28.56 -9.05 20.26
C THR A 365 30.03 -8.67 20.31
N ALA A 366 30.90 -9.56 20.81
CA ALA A 366 32.34 -9.30 20.88
C ALA A 366 32.97 -9.08 19.49
N ASP A 367 32.55 -9.86 18.49
CA ASP A 367 33.06 -9.75 17.12
C ASP A 367 32.53 -8.50 16.41
N LEU A 368 31.23 -8.21 16.53
CA LEU A 368 30.61 -7.02 15.95
C LEU A 368 31.22 -5.73 16.51
N LEU A 369 31.44 -5.67 17.83
CA LEU A 369 32.03 -4.50 18.49
C LEU A 369 33.56 -4.43 18.32
N GLY A 370 34.19 -5.54 17.94
CA GLY A 370 35.60 -5.61 17.58
C GLY A 370 35.91 -5.11 16.16
N LEU A 371 34.90 -4.84 15.34
CA LEU A 371 35.07 -4.33 13.98
C LEU A 371 35.74 -2.96 13.97
N THR A 372 36.80 -2.84 13.19
CA THR A 372 37.47 -1.55 12.94
C THR A 372 36.65 -0.68 12.00
N SER A 373 36.91 0.64 11.98
CA SER A 373 36.25 1.54 11.02
C SER A 373 36.41 1.09 9.56
N VAL A 374 37.55 0.49 9.19
CA VAL A 374 37.78 0.00 7.82
C VAL A 374 36.91 -1.22 7.53
N GLN A 375 36.71 -2.11 8.50
CA GLN A 375 35.83 -3.26 8.33
C GLN A 375 34.36 -2.83 8.24
N LEU A 376 33.94 -1.83 9.02
CA LEU A 376 32.60 -1.25 8.89
C LEU A 376 32.39 -0.61 7.50
N ASP A 377 33.40 0.10 6.97
CA ASP A 377 33.35 0.63 5.60
C ASP A 377 33.22 -0.49 4.55
N THR A 378 33.90 -1.62 4.76
CA THR A 378 33.75 -2.80 3.89
C THR A 378 32.33 -3.36 3.94
N LEU A 379 31.73 -3.52 5.12
CA LEU A 379 30.36 -4.02 5.26
C LEU A 379 29.35 -3.11 4.56
N VAL A 380 29.46 -1.80 4.75
CA VAL A 380 28.60 -0.82 4.07
C VAL A 380 28.78 -0.89 2.55
N ALA A 381 30.01 -1.02 2.06
CA ALA A 381 30.28 -1.18 0.63
C ALA A 381 29.74 -2.49 0.05
N GLN A 382 29.56 -3.53 0.88
CA GLN A 382 28.91 -4.80 0.52
C GLN A 382 27.38 -4.72 0.58
N GLY A 383 26.82 -3.58 1.01
CA GLY A 383 25.37 -3.38 1.13
C GLY A 383 24.77 -3.79 2.47
N VAL A 384 25.59 -4.01 3.51
CA VAL A 384 25.08 -4.30 4.86
C VAL A 384 24.42 -3.07 5.47
N ASP A 385 23.21 -3.26 5.99
CA ASP A 385 22.43 -2.23 6.67
C ASP A 385 22.44 -2.39 8.19
N LEU A 386 22.38 -3.64 8.67
CA LEU A 386 22.18 -3.96 10.08
C LEU A 386 23.30 -4.86 10.62
N LEU A 387 23.65 -4.65 11.88
CA LEU A 387 24.44 -5.57 12.68
C LEU A 387 23.47 -6.38 13.56
N ASP A 388 23.60 -7.70 13.55
CA ASP A 388 22.68 -8.63 14.21
C ASP A 388 23.46 -9.53 15.17
N SER A 389 23.37 -9.25 16.47
CA SER A 389 24.13 -10.01 17.45
C SER A 389 23.52 -11.38 17.71
N THR A 390 24.34 -12.42 17.68
CA THR A 390 23.90 -13.75 18.13
C THR A 390 23.68 -13.85 19.64
N ASP A 391 24.11 -12.83 20.41
CA ASP A 391 23.95 -12.77 21.86
C ASP A 391 22.64 -12.05 22.27
N ASP A 392 21.89 -11.49 21.31
CA ASP A 392 20.68 -10.68 21.48
C ASP A 392 20.85 -9.45 22.41
N VAL A 393 22.07 -9.12 22.81
CA VAL A 393 22.40 -8.04 23.75
C VAL A 393 23.68 -7.34 23.31
N VAL A 394 23.58 -6.03 23.10
CA VAL A 394 24.69 -5.19 22.63
C VAL A 394 24.89 -4.02 23.57
N ALA A 395 26.09 -3.86 24.13
CA ALA A 395 26.45 -2.73 24.98
C ALA A 395 27.55 -1.88 24.31
N LEU A 396 27.27 -0.61 24.06
CA LEU A 396 28.10 0.31 23.30
C LEU A 396 28.47 1.54 24.11
N THR A 397 29.68 2.06 23.92
CA THR A 397 30.01 3.44 24.31
C THR A 397 29.43 4.44 23.31
N VAL A 398 29.32 5.72 23.69
CA VAL A 398 28.86 6.79 22.78
C VAL A 398 29.71 6.86 21.51
N ALA A 399 31.03 6.71 21.66
CA ALA A 399 31.96 6.76 20.53
C ALA A 399 31.75 5.59 19.55
N GLN A 400 31.50 4.38 20.05
CA GLN A 400 31.23 3.21 19.19
C GLN A 400 29.90 3.36 18.46
N ALA A 401 28.84 3.76 19.17
CA ALA A 401 27.53 3.94 18.56
C ALA A 401 27.57 5.02 17.46
N GLN A 402 28.20 6.17 17.72
CA GLN A 402 28.37 7.22 16.70
C GLN A 402 29.22 6.78 15.51
N LEU A 403 30.24 5.93 15.73
CA LEU A 403 31.02 5.37 14.63
C LEU A 403 30.15 4.47 13.75
N ILE A 404 29.38 3.55 14.35
CA ILE A 404 28.54 2.59 13.63
C ILE A 404 27.40 3.33 12.91
N THR A 405 26.62 4.13 13.62
CA THR A 405 25.46 4.84 13.03
C THR A 405 25.89 5.92 12.05
N GLY A 406 27.04 6.55 12.28
CA GLY A 406 27.64 7.51 11.35
C GLY A 406 28.06 6.91 10.01
N LYS A 407 28.20 5.58 9.93
CA LYS A 407 28.43 4.83 8.67
C LYS A 407 27.14 4.41 7.98
N GLY A 408 25.99 4.69 8.59
CA GLY A 408 24.68 4.29 8.09
C GLY A 408 24.18 2.94 8.61
N LEU A 409 24.98 2.23 9.40
CA LEU A 409 24.60 0.93 9.98
C LEU A 409 23.63 1.11 11.15
N GLY A 410 22.69 0.17 11.28
CA GLY A 410 21.81 0.01 12.45
C GLY A 410 22.03 -1.33 13.15
N PHE A 411 21.18 -1.62 14.13
CA PHE A 411 21.13 -2.89 14.85
C PHE A 411 19.82 -3.62 14.54
N ALA A 412 19.85 -4.95 14.53
CA ALA A 412 18.67 -5.76 14.29
C ALA A 412 17.63 -5.56 15.41
N ALA A 413 16.34 -5.57 15.05
CA ALA A 413 15.26 -5.33 16.01
C ALA A 413 15.10 -6.41 17.11
N GLY A 414 15.81 -7.55 16.97
CA GLY A 414 15.89 -8.59 17.99
C GLY A 414 16.91 -8.31 19.09
N ASP A 415 17.88 -7.42 18.83
CA ASP A 415 18.94 -7.08 19.78
C ASP A 415 18.46 -6.05 20.80
N ALA A 416 18.74 -6.30 22.08
CA ALA A 416 18.61 -5.29 23.13
C ALA A 416 19.88 -4.43 23.17
N VAL A 417 19.82 -3.22 22.63
CA VAL A 417 20.98 -2.35 22.47
C VAL A 417 21.01 -1.28 23.55
N THR A 418 22.04 -1.31 24.38
CA THR A 418 22.30 -0.35 25.46
C THR A 418 23.50 0.53 25.13
N LEU A 419 23.30 1.85 25.21
CA LEU A 419 24.36 2.84 25.15
C LEU A 419 24.85 3.12 26.57
N SER A 420 25.96 2.52 26.96
CA SER A 420 26.55 2.62 28.30
C SER A 420 27.82 3.48 28.27
N ASP A 421 27.77 4.65 28.90
CA ASP A 421 28.88 5.60 28.99
C ASP A 421 28.75 6.46 30.26
N SER A 422 29.67 7.38 30.52
CA SER A 422 29.50 8.36 31.61
C SER A 422 28.30 9.28 31.33
N GLY A 423 27.61 9.72 32.38
CA GLY A 423 26.51 10.68 32.27
C GLY A 423 26.90 11.95 31.50
N ALA A 424 28.15 12.39 31.64
CA ALA A 424 28.69 13.52 30.89
C ALA A 424 28.81 13.26 29.37
N ALA A 425 29.23 12.06 28.97
CA ALA A 425 29.32 11.70 27.55
C ALA A 425 27.93 11.54 26.91
N LEU A 426 26.99 10.95 27.65
CA LEU A 426 25.59 10.83 27.23
C LEU A 426 24.91 12.18 27.11
N ALA A 427 25.13 13.08 28.09
CA ALA A 427 24.62 14.45 28.08
C ALA A 427 25.19 15.30 26.94
N ALA A 428 26.31 14.91 26.32
CA ALA A 428 26.88 15.58 25.17
C ALA A 428 26.18 15.26 23.84
N LEU A 429 25.29 14.25 23.81
CA LEU A 429 24.52 13.90 22.62
C LEU A 429 23.52 15.00 22.26
N THR A 430 23.53 15.48 21.03
CA THR A 430 22.49 16.41 20.56
C THR A 430 21.12 15.73 20.47
N PRO A 431 20.00 16.48 20.49
CA PRO A 431 18.67 15.90 20.25
C PRO A 431 18.61 15.07 18.95
N ALA A 432 19.23 15.55 17.87
CA ALA A 432 19.28 14.83 16.60
C ALA A 432 20.03 13.49 16.72
N GLN A 433 21.11 13.44 17.51
CA GLN A 433 21.85 12.19 17.75
C GLN A 433 21.05 11.20 18.59
N ILE A 434 20.29 11.66 19.59
CA ILE A 434 19.40 10.79 20.38
C ILE A 434 18.34 10.16 19.45
N ALA A 435 17.74 10.97 18.57
CA ALA A 435 16.75 10.47 17.61
C ALA A 435 17.36 9.50 16.58
N ASP A 436 18.55 9.80 16.05
CA ASP A 436 19.25 8.92 15.10
C ASP A 436 19.64 7.58 15.73
N LEU A 437 20.24 7.60 16.92
CA LEU A 437 20.58 6.38 17.67
C LEU A 437 19.35 5.50 17.91
N ALA A 438 18.23 6.11 18.31
CA ALA A 438 16.97 5.38 18.49
C ALA A 438 16.46 4.76 17.18
N ALA A 439 16.52 5.50 16.07
CA ALA A 439 16.13 5.01 14.75
C ALA A 439 17.05 3.89 14.24
N LYS A 440 18.28 3.82 14.74
CA LYS A 440 19.26 2.77 14.47
C LYS A 440 19.19 1.59 15.43
N GLY A 441 18.19 1.54 16.31
CA GLY A 441 17.93 0.40 17.19
C GLY A 441 18.51 0.50 18.59
N VAL A 442 18.94 1.69 19.06
CA VAL A 442 19.37 1.87 20.46
C VAL A 442 18.15 1.98 21.39
N ASP A 443 17.99 1.02 22.31
CA ASP A 443 16.85 0.91 23.21
C ASP A 443 17.05 1.59 24.55
N VAL A 444 18.26 1.52 25.10
CA VAL A 444 18.55 1.99 26.46
C VAL A 444 19.75 2.93 26.47
N ILE A 445 19.66 4.01 27.25
CA ILE A 445 20.78 4.85 27.64
C ILE A 445 21.09 4.58 29.11
N ASP A 446 22.32 4.19 29.41
CA ASP A 446 22.78 3.76 30.73
C ASP A 446 23.98 4.60 31.18
N ALA A 447 23.76 5.49 32.15
CA ALA A 447 24.82 6.30 32.71
C ALA A 447 25.61 5.49 33.73
N THR A 448 26.86 5.16 33.41
CA THR A 448 27.75 4.36 34.27
C THR A 448 28.04 4.97 35.65
N ASP A 449 27.81 6.28 35.81
CA ASP A 449 27.88 7.03 37.07
C ASP A 449 26.51 7.20 37.76
N ASN A 450 25.46 6.55 37.23
CA ASN A 450 24.06 6.56 37.66
C ASN A 450 23.42 7.96 37.68
N ALA A 451 23.97 8.92 36.93
CA ALA A 451 23.49 10.29 36.91
C ALA A 451 23.48 10.83 35.48
N LEU A 452 22.29 11.14 34.96
CA LEU A 452 22.13 11.70 33.62
C LEU A 452 21.44 13.05 33.68
N THR A 453 22.06 14.07 33.09
CA THR A 453 21.45 15.39 32.93
C THR A 453 21.10 15.64 31.47
N LEU A 454 19.86 16.00 31.21
CA LEU A 454 19.36 16.31 29.87
C LEU A 454 18.86 17.76 29.80
N THR A 455 19.00 18.41 28.66
CA THR A 455 18.28 19.65 28.33
C THR A 455 16.82 19.34 27.99
N ALA A 456 15.96 20.36 27.99
CA ALA A 456 14.55 20.19 27.59
C ALA A 456 14.44 19.65 26.15
N ALA A 457 15.33 20.08 25.25
CA ALA A 457 15.35 19.62 23.86
C ALA A 457 15.78 18.14 23.73
N GLN A 458 16.77 17.69 24.51
CA GLN A 458 17.18 16.28 24.54
C GLN A 458 16.07 15.41 25.13
N ALA A 459 15.45 15.85 26.24
CA ALA A 459 14.31 15.17 26.85
C ALA A 459 13.12 15.09 25.86
N ALA A 460 12.81 16.15 25.13
CA ALA A 460 11.79 16.13 24.09
C ALA A 460 12.10 15.10 22.98
N SER A 461 13.36 14.92 22.62
CA SER A 461 13.78 13.90 21.66
C SER A 461 13.63 12.48 22.22
N LEU A 462 14.03 12.26 23.48
CA LEU A 462 13.85 10.97 24.17
C LEU A 462 12.37 10.61 24.33
N ALA A 463 11.53 11.60 24.65
CA ALA A 463 10.08 11.44 24.76
C ALA A 463 9.43 10.96 23.45
N GLY A 464 10.00 11.34 22.30
CA GLY A 464 9.53 10.94 20.98
C GLY A 464 10.19 9.67 20.42
N SER A 465 11.16 9.07 21.12
CA SER A 465 11.94 7.93 20.62
C SER A 465 11.53 6.59 21.25
N GLY A 466 12.04 5.49 20.70
CA GLY A 466 11.93 4.15 21.32
C GLY A 466 12.81 4.00 22.57
N THR A 467 13.88 4.80 22.67
CA THR A 467 14.91 4.72 23.71
C THR A 467 14.40 5.16 25.08
N SER A 468 14.90 4.55 26.16
CA SER A 468 14.63 4.94 27.55
C SER A 468 15.92 5.00 28.38
N ALA A 469 15.92 5.69 29.51
CA ALA A 469 17.03 5.62 30.44
C ALA A 469 17.00 4.30 31.24
N ALA A 470 18.17 3.83 31.68
CA ALA A 470 18.29 2.67 32.54
C ALA A 470 17.61 2.93 33.90
N SER A 471 16.97 1.91 34.47
CA SER A 471 16.20 2.05 35.72
C SER A 471 17.03 2.31 36.97
N GLY A 472 18.36 2.20 36.88
CA GLY A 472 19.30 2.54 37.95
C GLY A 472 19.77 4.00 37.94
N ASP A 473 19.50 4.73 36.85
CA ASP A 473 19.95 6.11 36.69
C ASP A 473 19.03 7.09 37.38
N THR A 474 19.61 8.15 37.95
CA THR A 474 18.88 9.35 38.31
C THR A 474 18.96 10.34 37.14
N VAL A 475 17.84 10.57 36.46
CA VAL A 475 17.74 11.39 35.26
C VAL A 475 17.04 12.71 35.57
N THR A 476 17.78 13.82 35.47
CA THR A 476 17.23 15.17 35.68
C THR A 476 17.25 15.96 34.38
N VAL A 477 16.12 16.60 34.05
CA VAL A 477 16.06 17.56 32.95
C VAL A 477 16.34 18.96 33.50
N VAL A 478 17.44 19.56 33.07
CA VAL A 478 17.93 20.86 33.52
C VAL A 478 17.94 21.83 32.34
N ASP A 479 17.13 22.87 32.42
CA ASP A 479 17.06 23.93 31.41
C ASP A 479 16.47 25.21 32.01
N THR A 480 16.29 26.28 31.23
CA THR A 480 15.50 27.44 31.68
C THR A 480 14.05 27.06 31.94
N GLY A 481 13.40 27.73 32.88
CA GLY A 481 11.97 27.55 33.16
C GLY A 481 11.09 27.69 31.93
N ALA A 482 11.45 28.61 31.04
CA ALA A 482 10.77 28.80 29.75
C ALA A 482 10.91 27.58 28.83
N ALA A 483 12.09 26.96 28.76
CA ALA A 483 12.31 25.77 27.94
C ALA A 483 11.62 24.52 28.51
N LEU A 484 11.66 24.34 29.84
CA LEU A 484 10.93 23.27 30.53
C LEU A 484 9.41 23.44 30.38
N GLY A 485 8.91 24.66 30.57
CA GLY A 485 7.49 25.01 30.40
C GLY A 485 7.00 24.91 28.95
N ALA A 486 7.91 24.84 27.97
CA ALA A 486 7.56 24.61 26.56
C ALA A 486 7.32 23.13 26.23
N LEU A 487 7.69 22.19 27.11
CA LEU A 487 7.40 20.76 26.93
C LEU A 487 5.89 20.51 26.95
N THR A 488 5.37 19.88 25.90
CA THR A 488 3.94 19.58 25.80
C THR A 488 3.50 18.55 26.85
N PRO A 489 2.21 18.51 27.23
CA PRO A 489 1.69 17.46 28.10
C PRO A 489 2.00 16.03 27.60
N ALA A 490 1.97 15.80 26.27
CA ALA A 490 2.30 14.49 25.70
C ALA A 490 3.79 14.12 25.91
N GLN A 491 4.69 15.09 25.76
CA GLN A 491 6.11 14.88 26.01
C GLN A 491 6.36 14.57 27.50
N LEU A 492 5.80 15.37 28.42
CA LEU A 492 5.95 15.14 29.86
C LEU A 492 5.40 13.78 30.30
N ALA A 493 4.25 13.36 29.76
CA ALA A 493 3.69 12.03 30.04
C ALA A 493 4.59 10.90 29.54
N SER A 494 5.20 11.06 28.37
CA SER A 494 6.16 10.09 27.83
C SER A 494 7.42 10.03 28.71
N LEU A 495 7.98 11.17 29.12
CA LEU A 495 9.18 11.23 29.97
C LEU A 495 9.05 10.43 31.27
N ASN A 496 7.86 10.42 31.87
CA ASN A 496 7.58 9.59 33.04
C ASN A 496 7.80 8.08 32.79
N GLY A 497 7.52 7.61 31.57
CA GLY A 497 7.80 6.23 31.14
C GLY A 497 9.23 6.02 30.63
N LYS A 498 10.00 7.08 30.40
CA LYS A 498 11.38 7.04 29.89
C LYS A 498 12.45 7.03 30.99
N GLY A 499 12.04 6.98 32.26
CA GLY A 499 12.96 6.99 33.41
C GLY A 499 13.44 8.38 33.80
N VAL A 500 12.73 9.46 33.41
CA VAL A 500 13.03 10.81 33.92
C VAL A 500 12.50 10.95 35.35
N ASP A 501 13.36 11.41 36.27
CA ASP A 501 13.00 11.57 37.68
C ASP A 501 12.57 12.98 38.05
N ALA A 502 13.21 14.01 37.47
CA ALA A 502 12.98 15.39 37.90
C ALA A 502 13.16 16.42 36.79
N LEU A 503 12.44 17.54 36.92
CA LEU A 503 12.70 18.79 36.21
C LEU A 503 13.35 19.81 37.16
N ASN A 504 14.34 20.55 36.68
CA ASN A 504 15.03 21.60 37.44
C ASN A 504 15.25 22.84 36.55
N ALA A 505 14.62 23.96 36.91
CA ALA A 505 14.75 25.21 36.20
C ALA A 505 16.01 25.98 36.63
N THR A 506 16.93 26.21 35.69
CA THR A 506 18.19 26.94 35.94
C THR A 506 18.02 28.40 36.38
N ASP A 507 16.85 28.99 36.13
CA ASP A 507 16.44 30.32 36.57
C ASP A 507 15.55 30.28 37.83
N ASN A 508 15.38 29.11 38.44
CA ASN A 508 14.59 28.84 39.64
C ASN A 508 13.12 29.28 39.52
N VAL A 509 12.59 29.35 38.30
CA VAL A 509 11.20 29.72 38.04
C VAL A 509 10.64 28.73 37.04
N LEU A 510 9.55 28.06 37.37
CA LEU A 510 8.93 27.09 36.46
C LEU A 510 7.44 27.35 36.35
N ALA A 511 6.97 27.70 35.15
CA ALA A 511 5.55 27.85 34.86
C ALA A 511 5.02 26.60 34.15
N LEU A 512 3.98 25.99 34.70
CA LEU A 512 3.31 24.83 34.12
C LEU A 512 1.80 25.07 34.06
N SER A 513 1.14 24.58 33.02
CA SER A 513 -0.31 24.47 32.96
C SER A 513 -0.83 23.30 33.82
N VAL A 514 -2.13 23.29 34.10
CA VAL A 514 -2.78 22.17 34.80
C VAL A 514 -2.57 20.86 34.06
N ALA A 515 -2.64 20.90 32.72
CA ALA A 515 -2.44 19.72 31.88
C ALA A 515 -1.00 19.18 31.98
N GLN A 516 0.01 20.07 31.95
CA GLN A 516 1.41 19.70 32.09
C GLN A 516 1.71 19.11 33.46
N LEU A 517 1.25 19.75 34.55
CA LEU A 517 1.45 19.25 35.91
C LEU A 517 0.85 17.86 36.12
N LYS A 518 -0.33 17.58 35.54
CA LYS A 518 -0.96 16.26 35.57
C LYS A 518 -0.17 15.23 34.76
N ALA A 519 0.35 15.63 33.60
CA ALA A 519 1.12 14.76 32.71
C ALA A 519 2.47 14.32 33.31
N LEU A 520 3.08 15.11 34.21
CA LEU A 520 4.33 14.74 34.87
C LEU A 520 4.26 13.40 35.62
N GLY A 521 3.10 12.97 36.10
CA GLY A 521 2.99 11.72 36.84
C GLY A 521 3.88 11.71 38.10
N SER A 522 4.87 10.82 38.11
CA SER A 522 5.89 10.67 39.17
C SER A 522 7.14 11.53 38.97
N VAL A 523 7.30 12.19 37.81
CA VAL A 523 8.39 13.15 37.59
C VAL A 523 8.27 14.28 38.61
N GLY A 524 9.31 14.46 39.43
CA GLY A 524 9.42 15.48 40.46
C GLY A 524 9.78 16.86 39.90
N LEU A 525 9.58 17.88 40.74
CA LEU A 525 10.04 19.25 40.49
C LEU A 525 11.12 19.59 41.53
N ALA A 526 12.16 20.29 41.11
CA ALA A 526 13.24 20.68 42.01
C ALA A 526 12.72 21.61 43.12
N VAL A 527 13.20 21.41 44.34
CA VAL A 527 12.66 22.08 45.55
C VAL A 527 13.06 23.55 45.66
N ASP A 528 14.04 23.98 44.87
CA ASP A 528 14.53 25.35 44.77
C ASP A 528 13.84 26.18 43.67
N ASP A 529 13.02 25.53 42.83
CA ASP A 529 12.22 26.21 41.81
C ASP A 529 10.97 26.84 42.43
N ALA A 530 10.69 28.10 42.08
CA ALA A 530 9.39 28.72 42.33
C ALA A 530 8.41 28.27 41.24
N VAL A 531 7.54 27.33 41.57
CA VAL A 531 6.64 26.71 40.58
C VAL A 531 5.30 27.43 40.55
N ARG A 532 4.97 27.99 39.38
CA ARG A 532 3.69 28.63 39.07
C ARG A 532 2.81 27.68 38.26
N LEU A 533 1.60 27.44 38.73
CA LEU A 533 0.56 26.76 37.96
C LEU A 533 -0.23 27.81 37.17
N THR A 534 0.19 28.05 35.93
CA THR A 534 -0.33 29.09 35.05
C THR A 534 -1.33 28.52 34.04
N ASP A 535 -2.60 28.88 34.15
CA ASP A 535 -3.67 28.44 33.24
C ASP A 535 -4.79 29.49 33.19
N ALA A 536 -5.78 29.34 32.30
CA ALA A 536 -6.96 30.19 32.35
C ALA A 536 -7.67 30.06 33.71
N GLY A 537 -8.18 31.15 34.27
CA GLY A 537 -8.84 31.14 35.57
C GLY A 537 -10.01 30.16 35.64
N SER A 538 -10.71 29.92 34.51
CA SER A 538 -11.75 28.88 34.42
C SER A 538 -11.21 27.46 34.60
N THR A 539 -9.99 27.19 34.10
CA THR A 539 -9.33 25.88 34.26
C THR A 539 -8.88 25.69 35.71
N LEU A 540 -8.25 26.71 36.30
CA LEU A 540 -7.87 26.67 37.72
C LEU A 540 -9.10 26.49 38.62
N ALA A 541 -10.19 27.18 38.32
CA ALA A 541 -11.48 27.05 39.02
C ALA A 541 -12.13 25.67 38.87
N SER A 542 -11.72 24.86 37.88
CA SER A 542 -12.24 23.50 37.69
C SER A 542 -11.58 22.47 38.61
N LEU A 543 -10.43 22.80 39.22
CA LEU A 543 -9.74 21.94 40.17
C LEU A 543 -10.57 21.75 41.43
N SER A 544 -10.79 20.52 41.86
CA SER A 544 -11.45 20.25 43.13
C SER A 544 -10.64 20.77 44.32
N ALA A 545 -11.31 20.99 45.45
CA ALA A 545 -10.66 21.32 46.72
C ALA A 545 -9.54 20.32 47.09
N GLY A 546 -9.77 19.02 46.84
CA GLY A 546 -8.77 17.98 47.05
C GLY A 546 -7.56 18.12 46.12
N GLU A 547 -7.77 18.38 44.83
CA GLU A 547 -6.66 18.63 43.90
C GLU A 547 -5.82 19.83 44.33
N ILE A 548 -6.45 20.95 44.71
CA ILE A 548 -5.76 22.15 45.19
C ILE A 548 -4.91 21.84 46.42
N SER A 549 -5.45 21.11 47.40
CA SER A 549 -4.71 20.74 48.62
C SER A 549 -3.47 19.88 48.36
N GLY A 550 -3.42 19.16 47.23
CA GLY A 550 -2.28 18.35 46.82
C GLY A 550 -1.19 19.10 46.04
N LEU A 551 -1.46 20.32 45.56
CA LEU A 551 -0.54 21.06 44.69
C LEU A 551 0.79 21.39 45.38
N ALA A 552 0.75 21.84 46.63
CA ALA A 552 1.97 22.14 47.40
C ALA A 552 2.85 20.90 47.63
N ALA A 553 2.24 19.71 47.81
CA ALA A 553 2.98 18.46 47.92
C ALA A 553 3.63 18.02 46.59
N ARG A 554 3.15 18.56 45.46
CA ARG A 554 3.76 18.41 44.13
C ARG A 554 4.77 19.52 43.82
N GLY A 555 5.12 20.36 44.80
CA GLY A 555 6.07 21.47 44.64
C GLY A 555 5.50 22.72 44.00
N VAL A 556 4.17 22.85 43.84
CA VAL A 556 3.56 24.08 43.31
C VAL A 556 3.43 25.12 44.41
N ASP A 557 3.91 26.34 44.15
CA ASP A 557 3.92 27.44 45.12
C ASP A 557 2.82 28.49 44.85
N ILE A 558 2.50 28.72 43.57
CA ILE A 558 1.64 29.83 43.13
C ILE A 558 0.58 29.33 42.14
N LEU A 559 -0.69 29.67 42.36
CA LEU A 559 -1.73 29.66 41.33
C LEU A 559 -1.71 30.98 40.58
N ASP A 560 -1.69 30.91 39.26
CA ASP A 560 -1.52 32.08 38.39
C ASP A 560 -2.54 32.04 37.25
N ALA A 561 -3.60 32.84 37.36
CA ALA A 561 -4.61 32.91 36.30
C ALA A 561 -4.07 33.72 35.12
N ALA A 562 -3.87 33.08 33.98
CA ALA A 562 -3.33 33.75 32.78
C ALA A 562 -4.22 34.91 32.27
N ASP A 563 -5.51 34.91 32.63
CA ASP A 563 -6.48 35.98 32.38
C ASP A 563 -6.63 36.98 33.55
N ASN A 564 -5.73 36.91 34.53
CA ASN A 564 -5.67 37.70 35.77
C ASN A 564 -6.94 37.65 36.62
N ALA A 565 -7.73 36.59 36.50
CA ALA A 565 -8.98 36.44 37.25
C ALA A 565 -9.30 34.98 37.52
N VAL A 566 -9.48 34.61 38.80
CA VAL A 566 -9.89 33.26 39.19
C VAL A 566 -11.11 33.30 40.08
N THR A 567 -12.07 32.41 39.85
CA THR A 567 -13.24 32.26 40.72
C THR A 567 -13.16 30.92 41.45
N LEU A 568 -13.06 30.97 42.77
CA LEU A 568 -12.99 29.80 43.62
C LEU A 568 -14.25 29.72 44.48
N SER A 569 -14.75 28.51 44.70
CA SER A 569 -15.66 28.24 45.81
C SER A 569 -14.91 28.38 47.14
N LEU A 570 -15.66 28.62 48.21
CA LEU A 570 -15.08 28.74 49.55
C LEU A 570 -14.26 27.50 49.94
N SER A 571 -14.67 26.29 49.56
CA SER A 571 -13.93 25.06 49.86
C SER A 571 -12.62 24.94 49.10
N GLN A 572 -12.59 25.35 47.82
CA GLN A 572 -11.36 25.43 47.02
C GLN A 572 -10.38 26.43 47.64
N TYR A 573 -10.87 27.63 47.96
CA TYR A 573 -10.05 28.68 48.56
C TYR A 573 -9.46 28.27 49.93
N GLN A 574 -10.27 27.65 50.79
CA GLN A 574 -9.79 27.13 52.07
C GLN A 574 -8.76 26.00 51.91
N SER A 575 -8.76 25.30 50.78
CA SER A 575 -7.82 24.20 50.49
C SER A 575 -6.47 24.67 49.99
N LEU A 576 -6.28 25.97 49.70
CA LEU A 576 -5.01 26.54 49.24
C LEU A 576 -3.88 26.30 50.26
N GLY A 577 -4.15 26.36 51.56
CA GLY A 577 -3.11 26.23 52.59
C GLY A 577 -1.98 27.25 52.37
N ALA A 578 -0.76 26.76 52.18
CA ALA A 578 0.44 27.57 51.90
C ALA A 578 0.55 28.06 50.45
N LEU A 579 -0.23 27.51 49.53
CA LEU A 579 -0.27 27.90 48.13
C LEU A 579 -0.69 29.36 48.02
N GLN A 580 0.09 30.16 47.30
CA GLN A 580 -0.21 31.56 47.01
C GLN A 580 -1.07 31.67 45.76
N ILE A 581 -1.76 32.80 45.61
CA ILE A 581 -2.35 33.23 44.35
C ILE A 581 -1.52 34.42 43.86
N ALA A 582 -1.23 34.47 42.57
CA ALA A 582 -0.48 35.55 41.95
C ALA A 582 -1.08 36.92 42.33
N ALA A 583 -0.22 37.88 42.71
CA ALA A 583 -0.66 39.15 43.33
C ALA A 583 -1.52 40.01 42.38
N GLU A 584 -1.30 39.85 41.08
CA GLU A 584 -2.01 40.47 39.97
C GLU A 584 -3.42 39.91 39.75
N ASP A 585 -3.72 38.71 40.24
CA ASP A 585 -5.01 38.05 40.04
C ASP A 585 -6.11 38.71 40.87
N ARG A 586 -7.25 38.95 40.21
CA ARG A 586 -8.51 39.21 40.90
C ARG A 586 -9.13 37.88 41.34
N VAL A 587 -9.31 37.71 42.64
CA VAL A 587 -9.80 36.45 43.21
C VAL A 587 -11.27 36.60 43.62
N THR A 588 -12.18 35.94 42.93
CA THR A 588 -13.58 35.86 43.36
C THR A 588 -13.79 34.63 44.24
N ILE A 589 -14.33 34.82 45.44
CA ILE A 589 -14.60 33.74 46.40
C ILE A 589 -16.10 33.64 46.61
N ASN A 590 -16.66 32.53 46.17
CA ASN A 590 -18.08 32.22 46.23
C ASN A 590 -18.39 31.37 47.47
N GLY A 591 -19.14 31.95 48.40
CA GLY A 591 -19.77 31.25 49.53
C GLY A 591 -20.95 30.39 49.09
N THR A 592 -21.82 30.05 50.03
CA THR A 592 -23.02 29.24 49.79
C THR A 592 -24.27 29.88 50.40
N SER A 593 -25.35 29.13 50.57
CA SER A 593 -26.54 29.59 51.31
C SER A 593 -26.44 29.33 52.83
N ALA A 594 -25.29 28.87 53.31
CA ALA A 594 -25.01 28.63 54.71
C ALA A 594 -24.33 29.85 55.35
N SER A 595 -24.47 29.99 56.67
CA SER A 595 -23.73 31.03 57.40
C SER A 595 -22.24 30.69 57.47
N GLU A 596 -21.42 31.51 56.83
CA GLU A 596 -20.01 31.22 56.57
C GLU A 596 -19.07 32.31 57.14
N ARG A 597 -17.80 31.94 57.22
CA ARG A 597 -16.70 32.87 57.48
C ARG A 597 -15.77 32.81 56.28
N ILE A 598 -15.60 33.94 55.61
CA ILE A 598 -14.71 34.11 54.48
C ILE A 598 -13.69 35.18 54.87
N ASP A 599 -12.44 34.75 55.03
CA ASP A 599 -11.31 35.64 55.23
C ASP A 599 -10.50 35.68 53.94
N GLY A 600 -10.40 36.85 53.32
CA GLY A 600 -9.53 37.13 52.17
C GLY A 600 -8.05 37.06 52.54
N ARG A 601 -7.17 37.40 51.59
CA ARG A 601 -5.72 37.38 51.76
C ARG A 601 -5.16 38.77 51.50
N ALA A 602 -4.12 38.87 50.69
CA ALA A 602 -3.47 40.13 50.34
C ALA A 602 -3.76 40.52 48.88
N ASN A 603 -4.52 39.70 48.15
CA ASN A 603 -4.86 39.93 46.75
C ASN A 603 -6.09 40.84 46.69
N ASN A 604 -6.42 41.39 45.52
CA ASN A 604 -7.68 42.10 45.37
C ASN A 604 -8.82 41.10 45.19
N GLU A 605 -9.71 40.98 46.17
CA GLU A 605 -10.68 39.91 46.22
C GLU A 605 -12.12 40.38 46.04
N TYR A 606 -12.98 39.50 45.52
CA TYR A 606 -14.42 39.67 45.55
C TYR A 606 -15.05 38.56 46.39
N LEU A 607 -15.34 38.89 47.64
CA LEU A 607 -15.99 38.01 48.61
C LEU A 607 -17.51 38.06 48.43
N LYS A 608 -18.13 36.93 48.10
CA LYS A 608 -19.58 36.78 47.95
C LYS A 608 -20.13 35.79 48.97
N GLY A 609 -20.85 36.28 49.97
CA GLY A 609 -21.51 35.44 50.99
C GLY A 609 -22.72 34.68 50.46
N PHE A 610 -23.48 35.30 49.55
CA PHE A 610 -24.76 34.84 49.00
C PHE A 610 -25.91 34.73 50.01
N GLY A 611 -25.94 33.73 50.89
CA GLY A 611 -27.06 33.57 51.80
C GLY A 611 -26.63 32.97 53.12
N GLY A 612 -27.25 33.40 54.22
CA GLY A 612 -26.79 33.03 55.56
C GLY A 612 -26.44 34.28 56.33
N ASN A 613 -25.89 34.15 57.54
CA ASN A 613 -25.34 35.32 58.24
C ASN A 613 -23.82 35.21 58.20
N ASP A 614 -23.24 35.86 57.21
CA ASP A 614 -21.85 35.69 56.84
C ASP A 614 -20.92 36.66 57.56
N ARG A 615 -19.65 36.26 57.68
CA ARG A 615 -18.55 37.11 58.14
C ARG A 615 -17.53 37.20 57.03
N LEU A 616 -17.55 38.30 56.30
CA LEU A 616 -16.62 38.59 55.21
C LEU A 616 -15.56 39.58 55.69
N ASN A 617 -14.30 39.26 55.48
CA ASN A 617 -13.16 40.06 55.88
C ASN A 617 -12.15 40.13 54.73
N GLY A 618 -11.98 41.30 54.09
CA GLY A 618 -11.09 41.50 52.94
C GLY A 618 -9.61 41.33 53.29
N ASN A 619 -9.20 41.86 54.45
CA ASN A 619 -7.81 41.94 54.90
C ASN A 619 -7.00 43.02 54.17
N ASP A 620 -5.96 42.68 53.40
CA ASP A 620 -5.18 43.69 52.68
C ASP A 620 -5.55 43.56 51.18
N GLY A 621 -5.71 44.67 50.47
CA GLY A 621 -6.15 44.63 49.06
C GLY A 621 -7.28 45.62 48.81
N ASN A 622 -7.67 45.81 47.56
CA ASN A 622 -8.87 46.60 47.23
C ASN A 622 -10.04 45.64 47.01
N ASP A 623 -10.78 45.35 48.08
CA ASP A 623 -11.69 44.22 48.11
C ASP A 623 -13.14 44.62 47.80
N TRP A 624 -13.89 43.68 47.25
CA TRP A 624 -15.32 43.78 47.02
C TRP A 624 -16.03 42.80 47.94
N LEU A 625 -16.93 43.30 48.79
CA LEU A 625 -17.65 42.49 49.78
C LEU A 625 -19.15 42.58 49.51
N SER A 626 -19.76 41.47 49.05
CA SER A 626 -21.21 41.30 48.95
C SER A 626 -21.67 40.24 49.96
N GLY A 627 -22.38 40.67 51.01
CA GLY A 627 -22.97 39.74 51.99
C GLY A 627 -24.06 38.87 51.38
N GLY A 628 -24.84 39.43 50.46
CA GLY A 628 -26.00 38.76 49.88
C GLY A 628 -27.22 38.89 50.78
N THR A 629 -27.88 37.78 51.09
CA THR A 629 -29.08 37.76 51.94
C THR A 629 -28.76 37.33 53.36
N GLY A 630 -29.06 38.17 54.34
CA GLY A 630 -28.89 37.81 55.73
C GLY A 630 -28.43 38.96 56.60
N LYS A 631 -27.91 38.65 57.78
CA LYS A 631 -27.30 39.68 58.65
C LYS A 631 -25.81 39.49 58.63
N ASP A 632 -25.20 40.10 57.64
CA ASP A 632 -23.79 39.88 57.36
C ASP A 632 -22.93 40.87 58.13
N ILE A 633 -21.69 40.48 58.35
CA ILE A 633 -20.66 41.29 58.97
C ILE A 633 -19.56 41.46 57.94
N LEU A 634 -19.40 42.68 57.45
CA LEU A 634 -18.46 43.04 56.40
C LEU A 634 -17.33 43.87 57.01
N THR A 635 -16.09 43.46 56.77
CA THR A 635 -14.87 44.16 57.21
C THR A 635 -13.97 44.31 56.00
N GLY A 636 -13.71 45.54 55.55
CA GLY A 636 -12.89 45.79 54.36
C GLY A 636 -11.43 45.47 54.65
N GLY A 637 -10.87 46.12 55.67
CA GLY A 637 -9.47 46.00 56.05
C GLY A 637 -8.63 47.17 55.54
N ARG A 638 -7.49 46.88 54.93
CA ARG A 638 -6.59 47.88 54.34
C ARG A 638 -6.73 47.88 52.83
N GLY A 639 -7.10 49.04 52.32
CA GLY A 639 -7.12 49.33 50.90
C GLY A 639 -8.30 50.21 50.59
N ALA A 640 -8.67 50.29 49.32
CA ALA A 640 -9.89 50.95 48.88
C ALA A 640 -10.98 49.91 48.66
N ASP A 641 -11.81 49.69 49.69
CA ASP A 641 -12.77 48.59 49.70
C ASP A 641 -14.16 49.01 49.21
N VAL A 642 -14.87 48.07 48.62
CA VAL A 642 -16.21 48.24 48.05
C VAL A 642 -17.19 47.33 48.79
N PHE A 643 -18.13 47.94 49.50
CA PHE A 643 -19.24 47.23 50.14
C PHE A 643 -20.44 47.22 49.21
N VAL A 644 -20.82 46.05 48.70
CA VAL A 644 -21.87 45.87 47.70
C VAL A 644 -23.18 45.47 48.38
N PHE A 645 -24.26 46.17 48.05
CA PHE A 645 -25.62 45.84 48.44
C PHE A 645 -26.46 45.59 47.18
N ASP A 646 -26.68 44.31 46.90
CA ASP A 646 -27.33 43.78 45.69
C ASP A 646 -28.61 43.00 46.00
N THR A 647 -29.02 42.94 47.27
CA THR A 647 -30.22 42.26 47.74
C THR A 647 -31.21 43.20 48.41
N ARG A 648 -32.48 42.80 48.48
CA ARG A 648 -33.55 43.64 49.04
C ARG A 648 -33.35 43.86 50.55
N PRO A 649 -33.22 45.11 51.03
CA PRO A 649 -32.96 45.39 52.45
C PRO A 649 -34.16 45.02 53.35
N SER A 650 -33.87 44.59 54.58
CA SER A 650 -34.86 44.22 55.59
C SER A 650 -34.24 44.20 56.98
N LYS A 651 -34.65 45.11 57.87
CA LYS A 651 -34.21 45.12 59.29
C LYS A 651 -34.26 43.74 59.98
N LYS A 652 -35.27 42.94 59.64
CA LYS A 652 -35.50 41.64 60.28
C LYS A 652 -34.55 40.56 59.76
N SER A 653 -34.33 40.53 58.45
CA SER A 653 -33.74 39.37 57.75
C SER A 653 -32.58 39.69 56.82
N ASN A 654 -32.41 40.95 56.42
CA ASN A 654 -31.36 41.41 55.50
C ASN A 654 -30.80 42.77 55.95
N PHE A 655 -29.93 42.76 56.95
CA PHE A 655 -29.42 43.99 57.59
C PHE A 655 -27.99 43.79 58.08
N ASP A 656 -27.07 44.33 57.29
CA ASP A 656 -25.65 44.05 57.46
C ASP A 656 -24.97 45.04 58.39
N THR A 657 -23.80 44.67 58.88
CA THR A 657 -22.92 45.53 59.67
C THR A 657 -21.57 45.65 58.98
N VAL A 658 -21.28 46.85 58.50
CA VAL A 658 -19.95 47.23 58.00
C VAL A 658 -19.13 47.75 59.17
N ARG A 659 -18.04 47.07 59.51
CA ARG A 659 -17.30 47.28 60.77
C ARG A 659 -16.35 48.47 60.74
N ASP A 660 -15.66 48.69 59.64
CA ASP A 660 -14.45 49.52 59.56
C ASP A 660 -14.45 50.56 58.45
N PHE A 661 -15.60 50.82 57.83
CA PHE A 661 -15.75 51.79 56.72
C PHE A 661 -14.94 53.08 56.92
N ASN A 662 -14.01 53.32 56.01
CA ASN A 662 -13.14 54.47 55.93
C ASN A 662 -13.55 55.37 54.77
N VAL A 663 -14.14 56.53 55.10
CA VAL A 663 -14.62 57.54 54.12
C VAL A 663 -13.56 57.99 53.11
N ARG A 664 -12.26 57.90 53.44
CA ARG A 664 -11.20 58.32 52.52
C ARG A 664 -10.98 57.30 51.40
N ASP A 665 -11.09 56.02 51.73
CA ASP A 665 -10.58 54.93 50.90
C ASP A 665 -11.74 54.06 50.37
N ASP A 666 -12.80 53.83 51.15
CA ASP A 666 -13.87 52.88 50.87
C ASP A 666 -15.07 53.50 50.16
N SER A 667 -15.89 52.66 49.54
CA SER A 667 -17.12 53.04 48.86
C SER A 667 -18.26 52.04 49.08
N VAL A 668 -19.49 52.50 48.93
CA VAL A 668 -20.71 51.69 49.01
C VAL A 668 -21.37 51.62 47.65
N TYR A 669 -21.59 50.41 47.14
CA TYR A 669 -22.15 50.14 45.83
C TYR A 669 -23.56 49.58 46.00
N LEU A 670 -24.53 50.16 45.29
CA LEU A 670 -25.96 49.88 45.44
C LEU A 670 -26.52 49.42 44.08
N ASP A 671 -27.04 48.21 44.01
CA ASP A 671 -27.57 47.64 42.77
C ASP A 671 -28.87 48.34 42.32
N ASN A 672 -28.90 48.79 41.06
CA ASN A 672 -30.01 49.54 40.48
C ASN A 672 -31.29 48.71 40.24
N ALA A 673 -31.22 47.37 40.27
CA ALA A 673 -32.37 46.49 40.27
C ALA A 673 -33.11 46.53 41.62
N ILE A 674 -32.37 46.74 42.72
CA ILE A 674 -32.92 46.87 44.07
C ILE A 674 -33.28 48.33 44.36
N PHE A 675 -32.36 49.25 44.14
CA PHE A 675 -32.46 50.67 44.50
C PHE A 675 -32.84 51.56 43.31
N LYS A 676 -33.98 51.24 42.68
CA LYS A 676 -34.44 51.78 41.39
C LYS A 676 -34.51 53.31 41.25
N LYS A 677 -34.48 54.06 42.36
CA LYS A 677 -34.55 55.54 42.35
C LYS A 677 -33.18 56.22 42.32
N LEU A 678 -32.10 55.50 42.60
CA LEU A 678 -30.78 56.10 42.81
C LEU A 678 -30.00 56.39 41.53
N GLY A 679 -30.41 55.81 40.39
CA GLY A 679 -29.79 56.01 39.09
C GLY A 679 -29.57 54.71 38.34
N LYS A 680 -28.62 54.71 37.41
CA LYS A 680 -28.17 53.54 36.66
C LYS A 680 -26.64 53.46 36.73
N GLY A 681 -26.11 52.25 36.64
CA GLY A 681 -24.69 51.99 36.43
C GLY A 681 -24.46 50.53 36.08
N SER A 682 -23.21 50.09 36.14
CA SER A 682 -22.79 48.69 36.11
C SER A 682 -21.56 48.51 37.00
N GLU A 683 -21.24 47.28 37.43
CA GLU A 683 -20.00 47.00 38.17
C GLU A 683 -18.75 47.53 37.44
N ALA A 684 -18.71 47.37 36.11
CA ALA A 684 -17.62 47.86 35.28
C ALA A 684 -17.61 49.40 35.12
N ASN A 685 -18.77 50.05 35.20
CA ASN A 685 -18.93 51.50 35.04
C ASN A 685 -19.91 52.05 36.08
N PRO A 686 -19.48 52.17 37.35
CA PRO A 686 -20.36 52.56 38.44
C PRO A 686 -20.87 54.00 38.28
N GLY A 687 -22.18 54.18 38.37
CA GLY A 687 -22.84 55.48 38.33
C GLY A 687 -22.68 56.22 39.65
N LYS A 688 -22.30 57.49 39.64
CA LYS A 688 -22.20 58.29 40.88
C LYS A 688 -23.59 58.67 41.40
N LEU A 689 -23.80 58.57 42.71
CA LEU A 689 -25.06 59.01 43.32
C LEU A 689 -25.28 60.52 43.08
N ASN A 690 -26.51 60.91 42.74
CA ASN A 690 -26.86 62.32 42.63
C ASN A 690 -26.82 62.96 44.03
N LYS A 691 -26.15 64.11 44.18
CA LYS A 691 -26.08 64.84 45.45
C LYS A 691 -27.44 65.17 46.06
N ALA A 692 -28.47 65.33 45.23
CA ALA A 692 -29.84 65.61 45.68
C ALA A 692 -30.56 64.37 46.24
N PHE A 693 -29.94 63.19 46.16
CA PHE A 693 -30.51 61.93 46.63
C PHE A 693 -29.96 61.46 47.97
N PHE A 694 -29.06 62.23 48.57
CA PHE A 694 -28.36 61.84 49.79
C PHE A 694 -28.55 62.86 50.91
N GLN A 695 -28.96 62.35 52.07
CA GLN A 695 -29.17 63.17 53.27
C GLN A 695 -28.47 62.60 54.51
N ILE A 696 -27.94 63.48 55.36
CA ILE A 696 -27.44 63.13 56.69
C ILE A 696 -28.49 63.55 57.72
N GLY A 697 -29.24 62.58 58.24
CA GLY A 697 -30.37 62.86 59.13
C GLY A 697 -31.00 61.60 59.73
N GLU A 698 -32.09 61.78 60.47
CA GLU A 698 -32.87 60.66 61.00
C GLU A 698 -33.91 60.14 59.99
N ARG A 699 -34.27 60.98 59.01
CA ARG A 699 -35.23 60.75 57.91
C ARG A 699 -34.91 61.69 56.73
N ALA A 700 -35.58 61.48 55.59
CA ALA A 700 -35.56 62.40 54.46
C ALA A 700 -35.96 63.83 54.87
N ASP A 701 -35.29 64.83 54.30
CA ASP A 701 -35.51 66.26 54.57
C ASP A 701 -36.29 66.93 53.44
N ASP A 702 -36.04 66.54 52.18
CA ASP A 702 -36.82 66.95 51.02
C ASP A 702 -37.49 65.76 50.29
N ARG A 703 -37.95 65.96 49.05
CA ARG A 703 -38.70 64.96 48.26
C ARG A 703 -37.83 64.00 47.45
N ASN A 704 -36.52 64.20 47.46
CA ASN A 704 -35.58 63.44 46.64
C ASN A 704 -34.54 62.70 47.49
N ASP A 705 -34.58 62.79 48.82
CA ASP A 705 -33.64 62.13 49.72
C ASP A 705 -33.90 60.62 49.82
N TYR A 706 -33.52 59.89 48.78
CA TYR A 706 -33.72 58.43 48.70
C TYR A 706 -32.74 57.64 49.58
N LEU A 707 -31.56 58.19 49.88
CA LEU A 707 -30.53 57.54 50.71
C LEU A 707 -30.20 58.41 51.93
N ILE A 708 -30.42 57.88 53.14
CA ILE A 708 -30.28 58.65 54.39
C ILE A 708 -29.27 57.97 55.32
N TYR A 709 -28.25 58.70 55.76
CA TYR A 709 -27.32 58.23 56.79
C TYR A 709 -27.58 58.92 58.14
N ASN A 710 -27.95 58.12 59.14
CA ASN A 710 -28.13 58.59 60.51
C ASN A 710 -26.81 58.50 61.27
N LYS A 711 -26.06 59.60 61.33
CA LYS A 711 -24.76 59.67 62.02
C LYS A 711 -24.80 59.30 63.51
N LYS A 712 -25.94 59.42 64.20
CA LYS A 712 -26.09 59.09 65.63
C LYS A 712 -26.17 57.58 65.85
N THR A 713 -26.88 56.89 64.97
CA THR A 713 -27.08 55.43 65.06
C THR A 713 -26.10 54.64 64.21
N GLY A 714 -25.54 55.25 63.17
CA GLY A 714 -24.70 54.64 62.15
C GLY A 714 -25.50 53.95 61.04
N ILE A 715 -26.82 54.08 61.00
CA ILE A 715 -27.68 53.33 60.08
C ILE A 715 -27.81 54.07 58.75
N LEU A 716 -27.61 53.34 57.65
CA LEU A 716 -27.93 53.75 56.29
C LEU A 716 -29.33 53.25 55.92
N TYR A 717 -30.18 54.16 55.45
CA TYR A 717 -31.57 53.89 55.09
C TYR A 717 -31.82 54.15 53.62
N TYR A 718 -32.70 53.37 53.01
CA TYR A 718 -33.32 53.65 51.73
C TYR A 718 -34.78 54.05 51.92
N ASP A 719 -35.15 55.24 51.47
CA ASP A 719 -36.54 55.67 51.35
C ASP A 719 -36.94 55.61 49.87
N ALA A 720 -37.84 54.71 49.50
CA ALA A 720 -38.20 54.51 48.10
C ALA A 720 -39.03 55.67 47.49
N ASP A 721 -39.70 56.48 48.32
CA ASP A 721 -40.42 57.67 47.86
C ASP A 721 -39.60 58.96 47.97
N GLY A 722 -38.51 58.90 48.75
CA GLY A 722 -37.53 59.98 48.94
C GLY A 722 -38.05 61.19 49.69
N SER A 723 -39.29 61.13 50.21
CA SER A 723 -40.01 62.26 50.82
C SER A 723 -40.18 62.14 52.33
N GLY A 724 -39.79 61.00 52.92
CA GLY A 724 -39.97 60.68 54.33
C GLY A 724 -41.41 60.36 54.73
N SER A 725 -42.32 60.25 53.74
CA SER A 725 -43.73 59.93 53.96
C SER A 725 -43.95 58.43 54.10
N ALA A 726 -43.25 57.61 53.31
CA ALA A 726 -43.19 56.17 53.46
C ALA A 726 -42.16 55.74 54.52
N HIS A 727 -42.26 54.48 54.97
CA HIS A 727 -41.27 53.90 55.86
C HIS A 727 -39.94 53.67 55.11
N GLN A 728 -38.91 54.40 55.52
CA GLN A 728 -37.52 54.10 55.13
C GLN A 728 -37.09 52.73 55.66
N VAL A 729 -36.28 52.00 54.89
CA VAL A 729 -35.81 50.65 55.20
C VAL A 729 -34.32 50.68 55.51
N GLU A 730 -33.91 50.03 56.61
CA GLU A 730 -32.50 49.86 56.95
C GLU A 730 -31.77 49.00 55.91
N ILE A 731 -30.69 49.54 55.32
CA ILE A 731 -29.78 48.82 54.43
C ILE A 731 -28.68 48.16 55.25
N ALA A 732 -27.88 48.98 55.94
CA ALA A 732 -26.71 48.52 56.69
C ALA A 732 -26.41 49.43 57.88
N LYS A 733 -25.66 48.89 58.84
CA LYS A 733 -25.07 49.61 59.95
C LYS A 733 -23.60 49.87 59.67
N LEU A 734 -23.24 51.14 59.57
CA LEU A 734 -21.88 51.64 59.49
C LEU A 734 -21.42 52.15 60.87
N SER A 735 -20.15 52.52 60.98
CA SER A 735 -19.64 53.28 62.13
C SER A 735 -20.41 54.58 62.32
N LYS A 736 -20.50 55.07 63.56
CA LYS A 736 -21.18 56.34 63.89
C LYS A 736 -20.29 57.53 63.53
N ASN A 737 -20.92 58.68 63.30
CA ASN A 737 -20.24 59.97 63.03
C ASN A 737 -19.29 59.97 61.82
N LEU A 738 -19.49 59.08 60.84
CA LEU A 738 -18.75 59.13 59.59
C LEU A 738 -19.08 60.41 58.82
N LYS A 739 -18.07 60.99 58.16
CA LYS A 739 -18.20 62.20 57.34
C LYS A 739 -18.64 61.86 55.91
N LEU A 740 -19.66 61.00 55.78
CA LEU A 740 -20.15 60.51 54.51
C LEU A 740 -20.69 61.64 53.63
N THR A 741 -20.51 61.51 52.33
CA THR A 741 -21.09 62.37 51.29
C THR A 741 -21.66 61.50 50.18
N TYR A 742 -22.43 62.11 49.28
CA TYR A 742 -22.94 61.42 48.09
C TYR A 742 -21.82 60.83 47.18
N LYS A 743 -20.56 61.22 47.37
CA LYS A 743 -19.42 60.71 46.59
C LYS A 743 -18.96 59.32 47.00
N ASP A 744 -19.35 58.88 48.20
CA ASP A 744 -18.97 57.58 48.74
C ASP A 744 -19.93 56.46 48.26
N PHE A 745 -20.95 56.84 47.49
CA PHE A 745 -22.01 55.96 47.01
C PHE A 745 -22.04 55.89 45.49
N PHE A 746 -22.08 54.66 45.00
CA PHE A 746 -22.13 54.33 43.59
C PHE A 746 -23.27 53.37 43.29
N ILE A 747 -23.74 53.41 42.05
CA ILE A 747 -24.84 52.62 41.54
C ILE A 747 -24.29 51.65 40.51
N ILE A 748 -24.58 50.37 40.66
CA ILE A 748 -24.20 49.31 39.73
C ILE A 748 -25.42 48.66 39.09
#